data_AF-A0A3S3MMC8-F1
#
_entry.id   AF-A0A3S3MMC8-F1
#
_cell.length_a   1.000
_cell.length_b   1.000
_cell.length_c   1.000
_cell.angle_alpha   90.00
_cell.angle_beta   90.00
_cell.angle_gamma   90.00
#
_symmetry.space_group_name_H-M   'P 1'
#
loop_
_entity.id
_entity.type
_entity.pdbx_description
1 polymer ?
#
loop_
_entity_poly.entity_id
_entity_poly.type
_entity_poly.pdbx_seq_one_letter_code
_entity_poly.pdbx_strand_id
1 'polypeptide(L)'
;MNSRVLASLEMSYNYLESEEAKSFFLLCSLFPEGHNIVRDDLIRYGMGEGLFRNVNTLDEASVKVHALIDKLKASCLLLAGKSYKWVKMHDVVHNAATSIASRHEHGFFAKNGVGLKEWPEIENLEECKRISIAANNLEMLPADSISCPRLLTLSLDNNYSLRKIPESFFTGMKALRVLDLCTTNISSLPSSMECLENLRTLWLDGCRELKDVAVIGKLKKLEILCLKQSGVDKLPKEIGELTNLKLLDLTKTKLEIVPPNVISRLTRLEELYMGYSFNQWEPEEAEDARQASIAEFEFLKHLRVLDVHIKTLSCMPKSSTCGPWKNLMKFRICIGGEYFDRNTERCIKVENIAFPIPYSVQSFFDITNELFFARCRGLTNLADRQELRGESLETLTIAKCDEMECVISMEEKAPPLKFKSLKALCLVCLHNLKTICNGPLAATCLENLRVLCVLVCNNLLSNILPSYLVQVLQNLEELRVNNCQELQEVFNSEGLTEQHAVLTSLKTLELSNLPSLSSIWKGAMPIGSLRNLEVLIVDDCCLRYIFSPTFPQFATRLARLLIKDCEKMENLIMEENFPSQSPAIGFFQNLKLLAIHKCHGFKSLLSSSSAQGLACLALLEVHSCDGMEVIIRKGEEVADKGVLPRLETLALSCLPKLTNFYERGCILNFHSLEIFGLWSCPELKWVPLGPDSAPNLKWVYSSEWTELEKLEWNDESVKSRLQNWFIKR
;
A
#
# COMPACT_ATOMS: atom_id res chain seq x y z
N MET A 1 -0.91 30.96 26.95
CA MET A 1 -0.41 31.34 25.61
C MET A 1 0.10 32.79 25.63
N ASN A 2 1.11 33.16 24.84
CA ASN A 2 1.62 34.54 24.74
C ASN A 2 0.53 35.45 24.11
N SER A 3 0.21 36.59 24.73
CA SER A 3 -0.87 37.49 24.31
C SER A 3 -0.67 38.06 22.89
N ARG A 4 0.58 38.28 22.46
CA ARG A 4 0.87 38.73 21.09
C ARG A 4 0.58 37.65 20.05
N VAL A 5 0.88 36.39 20.38
CA VAL A 5 0.62 35.24 19.49
C VAL A 5 -0.88 35.00 19.35
N LEU A 6 -1.64 35.13 20.44
CA LEU A 6 -3.11 35.07 20.40
C LEU A 6 -3.69 36.16 19.50
N ALA A 7 -3.25 37.41 19.67
CA ALA A 7 -3.73 38.52 18.87
C ALA A 7 -3.43 38.34 17.37
N SER A 8 -2.26 37.81 17.01
CA SER A 8 -1.93 37.52 15.61
C SER A 8 -2.80 36.42 15.00
N LEU A 9 -3.04 35.32 15.72
CA LEU A 9 -3.90 34.23 15.24
C LEU A 9 -5.37 34.63 15.19
N GLU A 10 -5.81 35.44 16.15
CA GLU A 10 -7.15 36.03 16.14
C GLU A 10 -7.34 36.97 14.96
N MET A 11 -6.32 37.74 14.60
CA MET A 11 -6.32 38.53 13.38
C MET A 11 -6.50 37.63 12.14
N SER A 12 -5.73 36.53 12.02
CA SER A 12 -5.90 35.55 10.95
C SER A 12 -7.31 34.95 10.89
N TYR A 13 -7.92 34.64 12.04
CA TYR A 13 -9.30 34.19 12.14
C TYR A 13 -10.30 35.25 11.65
N ASN A 14 -10.12 36.51 12.07
CA ASN A 14 -11.00 37.61 11.67
C ASN A 14 -10.92 37.93 10.18
N TYR A 15 -9.78 37.66 9.53
CA TYR A 15 -9.59 37.79 8.08
C TYR A 15 -10.25 36.68 7.26
N LEU A 16 -10.80 35.62 7.88
CA LEU A 16 -11.56 34.62 7.13
C LEU A 16 -12.82 35.25 6.51
N GLU A 17 -12.87 35.25 5.18
CA GLU A 17 -13.86 35.96 4.37
C GLU A 17 -15.32 35.51 4.59
N SER A 18 -15.55 34.32 5.15
CA SER A 18 -16.90 33.79 5.35
C SER A 18 -17.13 33.24 6.75
N GLU A 19 -18.34 33.46 7.26
CA GLU A 19 -18.80 32.88 8.52
C GLU A 19 -18.81 31.35 8.51
N GLU A 20 -18.97 30.73 7.33
CA GLU A 20 -18.79 29.28 7.15
C GLU A 20 -17.36 28.85 7.43
N ALA A 21 -16.35 29.58 6.92
CA ALA A 21 -14.94 29.26 7.14
C ALA A 21 -14.54 29.48 8.60
N LYS A 22 -15.01 30.56 9.22
CA LYS A 22 -14.83 30.80 10.66
C LYS A 22 -15.43 29.68 11.49
N SER A 23 -16.68 29.32 11.25
CA SER A 23 -17.37 28.27 12.00
C SER A 23 -16.74 26.89 11.76
N PHE A 24 -16.28 26.61 10.52
CA PHE A 24 -15.53 25.38 10.20
C PHE A 24 -14.17 25.33 10.91
N PHE A 25 -13.45 26.45 11.00
CA PHE A 25 -12.22 26.53 11.77
C PHE A 25 -12.45 26.23 13.26
N LEU A 26 -13.50 26.80 13.86
CA LEU A 26 -13.85 26.51 15.25
C LEU A 26 -14.30 25.04 15.43
N LEU A 27 -15.01 24.45 14.47
CA LEU A 27 -15.35 23.01 14.47
C LEU A 27 -14.09 22.15 14.53
N CYS A 28 -13.03 22.49 13.80
CA CYS A 28 -11.77 21.74 13.85
C CYS A 28 -11.12 21.75 15.26
N SER A 29 -11.44 22.74 16.11
CA SER A 29 -10.94 22.79 17.50
C SER A 29 -11.66 21.86 18.47
N LEU A 30 -12.76 21.20 18.04
CA LEU A 30 -13.44 20.14 18.82
C LEU A 30 -12.55 18.92 19.03
N PHE A 31 -11.66 18.64 18.09
CA PHE A 31 -10.78 17.48 18.15
C PHE A 31 -9.62 17.76 19.12
N PRO A 32 -9.06 16.73 19.80
CA PRO A 32 -7.98 16.93 20.76
C PRO A 32 -6.71 17.58 20.15
N GLU A 33 -5.96 18.31 20.98
CA GLU A 33 -4.70 18.95 20.60
C GLU A 33 -3.70 17.93 20.02
N GLY A 34 -2.99 18.33 18.95
CA GLY A 34 -1.99 17.48 18.30
C GLY A 34 -2.55 16.32 17.47
N HIS A 35 -3.86 16.04 17.53
CA HIS A 35 -4.50 14.93 16.83
C HIS A 35 -4.56 15.14 15.31
N ASN A 36 -4.41 14.06 14.54
CA ASN A 36 -4.71 14.13 13.11
C ASN A 36 -6.22 13.96 12.93
N ILE A 37 -6.86 14.90 12.26
CA ILE A 37 -8.29 14.87 12.02
C ILE A 37 -8.53 14.20 10.67
N VAL A 38 -9.36 13.17 10.64
CA VAL A 38 -9.76 12.53 9.38
C VAL A 38 -10.73 13.47 8.66
N ARG A 39 -10.50 13.69 7.35
CA ARG A 39 -11.34 14.62 6.57
C ARG A 39 -12.81 14.21 6.56
N ASP A 40 -13.09 12.91 6.51
CA ASP A 40 -14.45 12.37 6.49
C ASP A 40 -15.21 12.71 7.77
N ASP A 41 -14.52 12.81 8.92
CA ASP A 41 -15.13 13.24 10.17
C ASP A 41 -15.62 14.68 10.08
N LEU A 42 -14.80 15.58 9.50
CA LEU A 42 -15.17 16.99 9.30
C LEU A 42 -16.37 17.14 8.35
N ILE A 43 -16.47 16.30 7.33
CA ILE A 43 -17.63 16.24 6.42
C ILE A 43 -18.88 15.89 7.22
N ARG A 44 -18.83 14.79 7.98
CA ARG A 44 -19.96 14.26 8.75
C ARG A 44 -20.41 15.23 9.85
N TYR A 45 -19.47 15.80 10.60
CA TYR A 45 -19.74 16.81 11.63
C TYR A 45 -20.38 18.07 11.03
N GLY A 46 -19.76 18.65 9.99
CA GLY A 46 -20.25 19.87 9.37
C GLY A 46 -21.61 19.69 8.69
N MET A 47 -21.85 18.54 8.07
CA MET A 47 -23.14 18.21 7.46
C MET A 47 -24.24 18.03 8.52
N GLY A 48 -23.97 17.26 9.58
CA GLY A 48 -24.91 17.06 10.68
C GLY A 48 -25.32 18.36 11.35
N GLU A 49 -24.34 19.20 11.67
CA GLU A 49 -24.57 20.51 12.25
C GLU A 49 -25.18 21.53 11.26
N GLY A 50 -25.21 21.21 9.96
CA GLY A 50 -25.74 22.08 8.90
C GLY A 50 -24.93 23.35 8.70
N LEU A 51 -23.62 23.21 8.86
CA LEU A 51 -22.63 24.26 8.72
C LEU A 51 -22.52 24.76 7.27
N PHE A 52 -22.77 23.88 6.30
CA PHE A 52 -22.57 24.16 4.88
C PHE A 52 -23.87 24.60 4.21
N ARG A 53 -23.90 25.81 3.64
CA ARG A 53 -25.06 26.30 2.87
C ARG A 53 -25.20 25.56 1.55
N ASN A 54 -26.44 25.23 1.21
CA ASN A 54 -26.82 24.58 -0.06
C ASN A 54 -26.11 23.23 -0.31
N VAL A 55 -25.81 22.48 0.75
CA VAL A 55 -25.22 21.15 0.68
C VAL A 55 -26.25 20.12 1.11
N ASN A 56 -26.59 19.20 0.21
CA ASN A 56 -27.60 18.16 0.43
C ASN A 56 -27.04 16.75 0.34
N THR A 57 -25.90 16.52 -0.31
CA THR A 57 -25.26 15.20 -0.44
C THR A 57 -23.90 15.15 0.25
N LEU A 58 -23.41 13.95 0.53
CA LEU A 58 -22.07 13.73 1.09
C LEU A 58 -20.97 14.15 0.10
N ASP A 59 -21.20 13.95 -1.20
CA ASP A 59 -20.29 14.40 -2.26
C ASP A 59 -20.17 15.93 -2.29
N GLU A 60 -21.29 16.66 -2.25
CA GLU A 60 -21.30 18.13 -2.16
C GLU A 60 -20.60 18.63 -0.89
N ALA A 61 -20.85 17.96 0.24
CA ALA A 61 -20.19 18.26 1.50
C ALA A 61 -18.68 18.01 1.41
N SER A 62 -18.25 16.93 0.76
CA SER A 62 -16.84 16.60 0.52
C SER A 62 -16.14 17.69 -0.29
N VAL A 63 -16.72 18.11 -1.42
CA VAL A 63 -16.16 19.19 -2.26
C VAL A 63 -16.05 20.50 -1.46
N LYS A 64 -17.09 20.85 -0.69
CA LYS A 64 -17.10 22.07 0.14
C LYS A 64 -16.03 22.02 1.22
N VAL A 65 -15.91 20.89 1.94
CA VAL A 65 -14.90 20.70 2.99
C VAL A 65 -13.49 20.76 2.42
N HIS A 66 -13.23 20.17 1.24
CA HIS A 66 -11.94 20.30 0.56
C HIS A 66 -11.58 21.76 0.31
N ALA A 67 -12.50 22.55 -0.25
CA ALA A 67 -12.28 23.97 -0.49
C ALA A 67 -12.03 24.77 0.82
N LEU A 68 -12.76 24.45 1.90
CA LEU A 68 -12.55 25.09 3.20
C LEU A 68 -11.21 24.72 3.82
N ILE A 69 -10.80 23.46 3.75
CA ILE A 69 -9.49 22.98 4.19
C ILE A 69 -8.37 23.72 3.44
N ASP A 70 -8.48 23.85 2.12
CA ASP A 70 -7.45 24.52 1.33
C ASP A 70 -7.36 26.03 1.64
N LYS A 71 -8.50 26.69 1.90
CA LYS A 71 -8.52 28.08 2.39
C LYS A 71 -7.85 28.23 3.77
N LEU A 72 -8.15 27.33 4.71
CA LEU A 72 -7.53 27.36 6.04
C LEU A 72 -6.03 27.06 5.99
N LYS A 73 -5.59 26.16 5.10
CA LYS A 73 -4.16 25.91 4.85
C LYS A 73 -3.47 27.13 4.25
N ALA A 74 -4.08 27.78 3.26
CA ALA A 74 -3.56 29.02 2.67
C ALA A 74 -3.44 30.15 3.72
N SER A 75 -4.31 30.13 4.72
CA SER A 75 -4.30 31.07 5.85
C SER A 75 -3.39 30.63 7.01
N CYS A 76 -2.62 29.54 6.85
CA CYS A 76 -1.75 28.94 7.89
C CYS A 76 -2.49 28.50 9.17
N LEU A 77 -3.81 28.29 9.09
CA LEU A 77 -4.67 27.88 10.22
C LEU A 77 -4.86 26.34 10.30
N LEU A 78 -4.57 25.64 9.21
CA LEU A 78 -4.51 24.17 9.17
C LEU A 78 -3.25 23.71 8.44
N LEU A 79 -2.79 22.51 8.80
CA LEU A 79 -1.64 21.83 8.20
C LEU A 79 -2.11 20.58 7.44
N ALA A 80 -1.31 20.17 6.44
CA ALA A 80 -1.44 18.85 5.86
C ALA A 80 -1.12 17.77 6.91
N GLY A 81 -1.94 16.72 6.97
CA GLY A 81 -1.64 15.57 7.81
C GLY A 81 -0.62 14.63 7.16
N LYS A 82 -0.43 13.44 7.75
CA LYS A 82 0.49 12.40 7.24
C LYS A 82 0.15 11.90 5.83
N SER A 83 -1.10 12.04 5.40
CA SER A 83 -1.53 11.77 4.04
C SER A 83 -2.66 12.71 3.65
N TYR A 84 -3.08 12.67 2.39
CA TYR A 84 -4.20 13.46 1.89
C TYR A 84 -5.51 13.18 2.65
N LYS A 85 -5.66 12.07 3.38
CA LYS A 85 -6.89 11.77 4.16
C LYS A 85 -6.99 12.57 5.46
N TRP A 86 -5.90 13.21 5.89
CA TRP A 86 -5.79 13.82 7.20
C TRP A 86 -5.48 15.31 7.09
N VAL A 87 -5.94 16.06 8.09
CA VAL A 87 -5.51 17.43 8.36
C VAL A 87 -5.09 17.53 9.82
N LYS A 88 -4.30 18.54 10.15
CA LYS A 88 -3.87 18.78 11.53
C LYS A 88 -3.98 20.27 11.86
N MET A 89 -4.41 20.57 13.07
CA MET A 89 -4.26 21.92 13.64
C MET A 89 -2.97 21.95 14.47
N HIS A 90 -2.14 22.96 14.26
CA HIS A 90 -0.94 23.15 15.09
C HIS A 90 -1.37 23.49 16.52
N ASP A 91 -0.67 22.97 17.53
CA ASP A 91 -0.99 23.10 18.95
C ASP A 91 -1.27 24.55 19.38
N VAL A 92 -0.42 25.50 18.96
CA VAL A 92 -0.63 26.95 19.20
C VAL A 92 -1.90 27.49 18.51
N VAL A 93 -2.21 27.01 17.30
CA VAL A 93 -3.42 27.41 16.55
C VAL A 93 -4.66 26.79 17.18
N HIS A 94 -4.56 25.55 17.66
CA HIS A 94 -5.62 24.85 18.38
C HIS A 94 -5.98 25.59 19.66
N ASN A 95 -4.99 25.93 20.49
CA ASN A 95 -5.18 26.74 21.69
C ASN A 95 -5.83 28.11 21.38
N ALA A 96 -5.42 28.77 20.30
CA ALA A 96 -6.05 30.01 19.84
C ALA A 96 -7.52 29.79 19.44
N ALA A 97 -7.80 28.75 18.64
CA ALA A 97 -9.13 28.40 18.18
C ALA A 97 -10.08 28.08 19.34
N THR A 98 -9.62 27.29 20.31
CA THR A 98 -10.39 26.98 21.53
C THR A 98 -10.66 28.24 22.36
N SER A 99 -9.66 29.13 22.50
CA SER A 99 -9.83 30.40 23.22
C SER A 99 -10.79 31.37 22.52
N ILE A 100 -10.83 31.36 21.19
CA ILE A 100 -11.80 32.15 20.42
C ILE A 100 -13.17 31.53 20.61
N ALA A 101 -13.30 30.22 20.38
CA ALA A 101 -14.58 29.53 20.43
C ALA A 101 -15.22 29.54 21.83
N SER A 102 -14.45 29.59 22.92
CA SER A 102 -14.98 29.68 24.29
C SER A 102 -15.65 31.02 24.63
N ARG A 103 -15.61 32.01 23.73
CA ARG A 103 -16.27 33.30 23.93
C ARG A 103 -17.80 33.14 23.83
N HIS A 104 -18.52 33.97 24.58
CA HIS A 104 -19.99 33.92 24.67
C HIS A 104 -20.71 33.93 23.31
N GLU A 105 -20.21 34.65 22.31
CA GLU A 105 -20.84 34.74 20.98
C GLU A 105 -20.89 33.39 20.22
N HIS A 106 -19.92 32.51 20.49
CA HIS A 106 -19.80 31.21 19.84
C HIS A 106 -20.45 30.08 20.65
N GLY A 107 -20.51 30.22 21.99
CA GLY A 107 -21.17 29.27 22.88
C GLY A 107 -20.54 27.87 22.85
N PHE A 108 -19.21 27.79 22.79
CA PHE A 108 -18.48 26.53 22.79
C PHE A 108 -17.91 26.23 24.17
N PHE A 109 -18.13 25.01 24.65
CA PHE A 109 -17.45 24.47 25.81
C PHE A 109 -16.65 23.22 25.42
N ALA A 110 -15.35 23.23 25.69
CA ALA A 110 -14.47 22.08 25.46
C ALA A 110 -13.55 21.85 26.67
N LYS A 111 -13.58 20.63 27.21
CA LYS A 111 -12.63 20.15 28.23
C LYS A 111 -12.19 18.74 27.87
N ASN A 112 -11.28 18.64 26.91
CA ASN A 112 -10.83 17.36 26.38
C ASN A 112 -9.50 16.93 27.03
N GLY A 113 -9.33 15.64 27.33
CA GLY A 113 -8.02 15.11 27.75
C GLY A 113 -7.56 15.51 29.16
N VAL A 114 -8.40 16.13 29.98
CA VAL A 114 -7.99 16.65 31.31
C VAL A 114 -8.20 15.64 32.45
N GLY A 115 -8.73 14.45 32.13
CA GLY A 115 -8.92 13.37 33.10
C GLY A 115 -10.17 13.51 33.97
N LEU A 116 -11.23 14.15 33.46
CA LEU A 116 -12.51 14.24 34.19
C LEU A 116 -13.10 12.86 34.45
N LYS A 117 -13.59 12.65 35.68
CA LYS A 117 -14.35 11.46 36.08
C LYS A 117 -15.86 11.70 36.14
N GLU A 118 -16.26 12.95 36.34
CA GLU A 118 -17.64 13.37 36.48
C GLU A 118 -17.93 14.51 35.50
N TRP A 119 -19.22 14.74 35.23
CA TRP A 119 -19.67 15.84 34.40
C TRP A 119 -19.21 17.18 35.00
N PRO A 120 -18.53 18.04 34.23
CA PRO A 120 -18.02 19.30 34.75
C PRO A 120 -19.15 20.30 35.03
N GLU A 121 -18.94 21.20 35.98
CA GLU A 121 -19.76 22.41 36.07
C GLU A 121 -19.50 23.29 34.85
N ILE A 122 -20.59 23.68 34.17
CA ILE A 122 -20.57 24.49 32.95
C ILE A 122 -21.41 25.74 33.21
N GLU A 123 -20.77 26.90 33.21
CA GLU A 123 -21.46 28.19 33.29
C GLU A 123 -22.26 28.45 32.00
N ASN A 124 -23.46 29.03 32.12
CA ASN A 124 -24.33 29.41 31.00
C ASN A 124 -24.61 28.24 30.03
N LEU A 125 -24.88 27.06 30.60
CA LEU A 125 -25.16 25.83 29.87
C LEU A 125 -26.34 25.95 28.88
N GLU A 126 -27.32 26.81 29.19
CA GLU A 126 -28.46 27.11 28.31
C GLU A 126 -28.07 27.86 27.02
N GLU A 127 -26.94 28.56 27.03
CA GLU A 127 -26.40 29.30 25.87
C GLU A 127 -25.46 28.46 25.00
N CYS A 128 -24.99 27.33 25.51
CA CYS A 128 -24.03 26.47 24.82
C CYS A 128 -24.62 25.91 23.52
N LYS A 129 -23.88 26.09 22.43
CA LYS A 129 -24.16 25.53 21.10
C LYS A 129 -23.34 24.27 20.83
N ARG A 130 -22.16 24.15 21.43
CA ARG A 130 -21.28 22.98 21.26
C ARG A 130 -20.66 22.60 22.60
N ILE A 131 -20.66 21.31 22.92
CA ILE A 131 -20.02 20.76 24.11
C ILE A 131 -19.14 19.58 23.67
N SER A 132 -17.88 19.60 24.06
CA SER A 132 -16.96 18.46 23.89
C SER A 132 -16.28 18.17 25.22
N ILE A 133 -16.42 16.92 25.68
CA ILE A 133 -15.81 16.39 26.89
C ILE A 133 -15.07 15.09 26.52
N ALA A 134 -14.41 15.12 25.37
CA ALA A 134 -13.79 13.96 24.76
C ALA A 134 -12.46 13.58 25.43
N ALA A 135 -12.05 12.33 25.28
CA ALA A 135 -10.77 11.80 25.80
C ALA A 135 -10.60 12.00 27.31
N ASN A 136 -11.68 11.84 28.09
CA ASN A 136 -11.64 11.85 29.54
C ASN A 136 -11.88 10.44 30.11
N ASN A 137 -12.14 10.35 31.41
CA ASN A 137 -12.41 9.12 32.11
C ASN A 137 -13.80 9.16 32.77
N LEU A 138 -14.79 9.78 32.11
CA LEU A 138 -16.12 9.97 32.67
C LEU A 138 -16.73 8.62 33.08
N GLU A 139 -17.07 8.49 34.36
CA GLU A 139 -17.66 7.29 34.94
C GLU A 139 -19.20 7.40 34.94
N MET A 140 -19.72 8.62 35.09
CA MET A 140 -21.15 8.91 35.19
C MET A 140 -21.55 10.26 34.58
N LEU A 141 -22.76 10.30 34.04
CA LEU A 141 -23.44 11.52 33.59
C LEU A 141 -24.48 11.95 34.63
N PRO A 142 -24.95 13.21 34.62
CA PRO A 142 -25.92 13.71 35.58
C PRO A 142 -27.23 12.93 35.53
N ALA A 143 -27.71 12.50 36.69
CA ALA A 143 -28.93 11.71 36.82
C ALA A 143 -30.19 12.55 36.54
N ASP A 144 -30.14 13.84 36.87
CA ASP A 144 -31.19 14.79 36.57
C ASP A 144 -31.05 15.33 35.14
N SER A 145 -32.19 15.68 34.54
CA SER A 145 -32.22 16.30 33.21
C SER A 145 -31.45 17.61 33.21
N ILE A 146 -30.52 17.75 32.27
CA ILE A 146 -29.82 19.01 32.00
C ILE A 146 -30.53 19.75 30.87
N SER A 147 -30.83 21.02 31.08
CA SER A 147 -31.41 21.89 30.06
C SER A 147 -30.32 22.53 29.19
N CYS A 148 -30.21 22.12 27.93
CA CYS A 148 -29.30 22.72 26.94
C CYS A 148 -30.07 23.01 25.64
N PRO A 149 -31.06 23.92 25.64
CA PRO A 149 -32.01 24.07 24.54
C PRO A 149 -31.39 24.58 23.23
N ARG A 150 -30.16 25.13 23.26
CA ARG A 150 -29.44 25.64 22.08
C ARG A 150 -28.32 24.70 21.59
N LEU A 151 -28.09 23.58 22.27
CA LEU A 151 -26.99 22.67 21.98
C LEU A 151 -27.20 22.00 20.63
N LEU A 152 -26.24 22.15 19.72
CA LEU A 152 -26.22 21.55 18.38
C LEU A 152 -25.28 20.35 18.31
N THR A 153 -24.16 20.38 19.04
CA THR A 153 -23.15 19.33 19.04
C THR A 153 -22.79 18.92 20.47
N LEU A 154 -22.87 17.61 20.74
CA LEU A 154 -22.38 17.00 21.96
C LEU A 154 -21.40 15.88 21.60
N SER A 155 -20.16 15.97 22.08
CA SER A 155 -19.16 14.91 21.94
C SER A 155 -18.68 14.43 23.30
N LEU A 156 -18.86 13.14 23.54
CA LEU A 156 -18.37 12.38 24.69
C LEU A 156 -17.40 11.28 24.24
N ASP A 157 -16.79 11.45 23.07
CA ASP A 157 -15.85 10.48 22.50
C ASP A 157 -14.75 10.10 23.50
N ASN A 158 -14.31 8.85 23.47
CA ASN A 158 -13.12 8.40 24.18
C ASN A 158 -13.24 8.52 25.70
N ASN A 159 -14.44 8.20 26.20
CA ASN A 159 -14.74 8.02 27.62
C ASN A 159 -15.05 6.54 27.92
N TYR A 160 -14.01 5.69 27.90
CA TYR A 160 -14.17 4.23 28.07
C TYR A 160 -14.78 3.81 29.41
N SER A 161 -14.69 4.65 30.45
CA SER A 161 -15.31 4.37 31.75
C SER A 161 -16.83 4.58 31.76
N LEU A 162 -17.39 5.26 30.76
CA LEU A 162 -18.81 5.59 30.70
C LEU A 162 -19.61 4.35 30.25
N ARG A 163 -20.32 3.73 31.18
CA ARG A 163 -21.05 2.47 30.95
C ARG A 163 -22.56 2.63 30.77
N LYS A 164 -23.14 3.73 31.25
CA LYS A 164 -24.58 3.97 31.23
C LYS A 164 -24.85 5.46 31.01
N ILE A 165 -25.90 5.74 30.25
CA ILE A 165 -26.47 7.09 30.10
C ILE A 165 -27.80 7.11 30.87
N PRO A 166 -28.02 8.07 31.79
CA PRO A 166 -29.28 8.20 32.52
C PRO A 166 -30.48 8.40 31.60
N GLU A 167 -31.64 7.85 31.98
CA GLU A 167 -32.86 7.87 31.15
C GLU A 167 -33.35 9.27 30.78
N SER A 168 -33.12 10.28 31.63
CA SER A 168 -33.57 11.66 31.44
C SER A 168 -32.54 12.55 30.72
N PHE A 169 -31.32 12.07 30.47
CA PHE A 169 -30.17 12.91 30.09
C PHE A 169 -30.40 13.75 28.83
N PHE A 170 -31.08 13.20 27.81
CA PHE A 170 -31.30 13.89 26.53
C PHE A 170 -32.56 14.77 26.48
N THR A 171 -33.42 14.75 27.51
CA THR A 171 -34.74 15.41 27.47
C THR A 171 -34.68 16.92 27.25
N GLY A 172 -33.64 17.58 27.77
CA GLY A 172 -33.40 19.02 27.63
C GLY A 172 -32.60 19.46 26.40
N MET A 173 -32.27 18.55 25.47
CA MET A 173 -31.34 18.79 24.35
C MET A 173 -32.03 18.75 22.97
N LYS A 174 -33.26 19.27 22.86
CA LYS A 174 -34.10 19.13 21.64
C LYS A 174 -33.52 19.73 20.36
N ALA A 175 -32.57 20.67 20.46
CA ALA A 175 -31.90 21.28 19.32
C ALA A 175 -30.72 20.45 18.78
N LEU A 176 -30.33 19.37 19.47
CA LEU A 176 -29.13 18.60 19.15
C LEU A 176 -29.19 18.03 17.73
N ARG A 177 -28.08 18.17 17.01
CA ARG A 177 -27.93 17.76 15.61
C ARG A 177 -26.81 16.74 15.41
N VAL A 178 -25.75 16.84 16.21
CA VAL A 178 -24.61 15.94 16.20
C VAL A 178 -24.40 15.39 17.61
N LEU A 179 -24.44 14.07 17.73
CA LEU A 179 -24.12 13.35 18.95
C LEU A 179 -23.00 12.36 18.67
N ASP A 180 -21.89 12.54 19.37
CA ASP A 180 -20.74 11.65 19.29
C ASP A 180 -20.53 10.95 20.63
N LEU A 181 -20.71 9.62 20.61
CA LEU A 181 -20.51 8.71 21.74
C LEU A 181 -19.43 7.67 21.41
N CYS A 182 -18.57 7.95 20.43
CA CYS A 182 -17.50 7.06 20.00
C CYS A 182 -16.65 6.60 21.19
N THR A 183 -16.16 5.37 21.11
CA THR A 183 -15.21 4.78 22.05
C THR A 183 -15.62 4.91 23.53
N THR A 184 -16.92 4.95 23.81
CA THR A 184 -17.51 4.75 25.14
C THR A 184 -17.80 3.27 25.36
N ASN A 185 -18.10 2.88 26.62
CA ASN A 185 -18.42 1.51 26.97
C ASN A 185 -19.89 1.34 27.37
N ILE A 186 -20.76 2.16 26.77
CA ILE A 186 -22.21 2.14 27.02
C ILE A 186 -22.80 0.80 26.55
N SER A 187 -23.63 0.20 27.40
CA SER A 187 -24.30 -1.07 27.07
C SER A 187 -25.67 -0.89 26.42
N SER A 188 -26.28 0.28 26.56
CA SER A 188 -27.63 0.59 26.09
C SER A 188 -27.80 2.09 25.83
N LEU A 189 -28.69 2.42 24.90
CA LEU A 189 -29.15 3.79 24.67
C LEU A 189 -30.44 4.06 25.47
N PRO A 190 -30.59 5.22 26.12
CA PRO A 190 -31.77 5.54 26.93
C PRO A 190 -32.99 5.87 26.06
N SER A 191 -34.18 5.74 26.63
CA SER A 191 -35.45 6.07 25.96
C SER A 191 -35.55 7.55 25.55
N SER A 192 -34.96 8.47 26.34
CA SER A 192 -34.94 9.91 26.00
C SER A 192 -34.22 10.26 24.71
N MET A 193 -33.53 9.31 24.05
CA MET A 193 -33.07 9.49 22.68
C MET A 193 -34.19 9.92 21.73
N GLU A 194 -35.45 9.51 21.98
CA GLU A 194 -36.60 9.93 21.17
C GLU A 194 -36.86 11.44 21.20
N CYS A 195 -36.38 12.15 22.22
CA CYS A 195 -36.49 13.62 22.32
C CYS A 195 -35.57 14.36 21.35
N LEU A 196 -34.59 13.69 20.75
CA LEU A 196 -33.60 14.27 19.85
C LEU A 196 -34.14 14.39 18.41
N GLU A 197 -35.30 15.03 18.24
CA GLU A 197 -36.03 15.12 16.97
C GLU A 197 -35.28 15.83 15.83
N ASN A 198 -34.22 16.58 16.18
CA ASN A 198 -33.37 17.30 15.24
C ASN A 198 -32.03 16.63 14.95
N LEU A 199 -31.78 15.45 15.53
CA LEU A 199 -30.52 14.74 15.35
C LEU A 199 -30.34 14.33 13.89
N ARG A 200 -29.19 14.69 13.32
CA ARG A 200 -28.80 14.39 11.94
C ARG A 200 -27.62 13.45 11.86
N THR A 201 -26.74 13.49 12.86
CA THR A 201 -25.53 12.67 12.89
C THR A 201 -25.37 12.02 14.26
N LEU A 202 -25.25 10.69 14.25
CA LEU A 202 -25.04 9.88 15.44
C LEU A 202 -23.82 8.98 15.24
N TRP A 203 -22.84 9.13 16.11
CA TRP A 203 -21.66 8.29 16.14
C TRP A 203 -21.64 7.40 17.36
N LEU A 204 -21.48 6.11 17.11
CA LEU A 204 -21.44 5.03 18.10
C LEU A 204 -20.26 4.07 17.79
N ASP A 205 -19.24 4.57 17.09
CA ASP A 205 -18.09 3.76 16.70
C ASP A 205 -17.36 3.28 17.95
N GLY A 206 -16.94 2.01 17.96
CA GLY A 206 -16.22 1.44 19.10
C GLY A 206 -17.05 1.24 20.37
N CYS A 207 -18.38 1.44 20.35
CA CYS A 207 -19.28 1.08 21.45
C CYS A 207 -19.47 -0.44 21.53
N ARG A 208 -18.48 -1.17 22.05
CA ARG A 208 -18.39 -2.64 21.98
C ARG A 208 -19.42 -3.40 22.81
N GLU A 209 -19.97 -2.77 23.84
CA GLU A 209 -21.00 -3.35 24.71
C GLU A 209 -22.42 -3.03 24.23
N LEU A 210 -22.57 -2.11 23.27
CA LEU A 210 -23.87 -1.69 22.76
C LEU A 210 -24.42 -2.72 21.78
N LYS A 211 -25.53 -3.37 22.16
CA LYS A 211 -26.21 -4.37 21.33
C LYS A 211 -27.51 -3.88 20.73
N ASP A 212 -28.40 -3.37 21.59
CA ASP A 212 -29.72 -2.88 21.17
C ASP A 212 -29.65 -1.42 20.72
N VAL A 213 -30.04 -1.21 19.47
CA VAL A 213 -30.07 0.10 18.82
C VAL A 213 -31.45 0.42 18.23
N ALA A 214 -32.50 -0.30 18.63
CA ALA A 214 -33.85 -0.11 18.09
C ALA A 214 -34.39 1.31 18.29
N VAL A 215 -34.03 1.96 19.42
CA VAL A 215 -34.44 3.34 19.73
C VAL A 215 -33.98 4.35 18.67
N ILE A 216 -32.88 4.07 17.96
CA ILE A 216 -32.37 4.95 16.89
C ILE A 216 -33.42 5.14 15.79
N GLY A 217 -34.27 4.14 15.53
CA GLY A 217 -35.33 4.24 14.52
C GLY A 217 -36.34 5.37 14.77
N LYS A 218 -36.41 5.93 15.99
CA LYS A 218 -37.25 7.09 16.31
C LYS A 218 -36.70 8.41 15.74
N LEU A 219 -35.42 8.48 15.39
CA LEU A 219 -34.72 9.69 14.96
C LEU A 219 -34.95 10.01 13.47
N LYS A 220 -36.15 10.47 13.11
CA LYS A 220 -36.59 10.59 11.70
C LYS A 220 -35.79 11.58 10.83
N LYS A 221 -35.01 12.49 11.43
CA LYS A 221 -34.13 13.43 10.70
C LYS A 221 -32.69 12.95 10.57
N LEU A 222 -32.38 11.74 11.03
CA LEU A 222 -31.02 11.21 10.98
C LEU A 222 -30.56 11.03 9.52
N GLU A 223 -29.40 11.59 9.20
CA GLU A 223 -28.74 11.54 7.90
C GLU A 223 -27.49 10.66 7.94
N ILE A 224 -26.81 10.57 9.08
CA ILE A 224 -25.53 9.85 9.24
C ILE A 224 -25.60 8.99 10.50
N LEU A 225 -25.38 7.68 10.34
CA LEU A 225 -25.27 6.72 11.44
C LEU A 225 -23.97 5.93 11.31
N CYS A 226 -23.09 6.08 12.29
CA CYS A 226 -21.82 5.35 12.37
C CYS A 226 -21.85 4.39 13.57
N LEU A 227 -21.65 3.11 13.30
CA LEU A 227 -21.68 1.99 14.24
C LEU A 227 -20.42 1.11 14.09
N LYS A 228 -19.35 1.64 13.51
CA LYS A 228 -18.15 0.87 13.17
C LYS A 228 -17.52 0.29 14.43
N GLN A 229 -17.17 -0.99 14.41
CA GLN A 229 -16.62 -1.70 15.58
C GLN A 229 -17.51 -1.67 16.83
N SER A 230 -18.82 -1.44 16.69
CA SER A 230 -19.76 -1.55 17.80
C SER A 230 -20.13 -3.02 18.10
N GLY A 231 -20.76 -3.25 19.25
CA GLY A 231 -21.22 -4.56 19.73
C GLY A 231 -22.50 -5.07 19.08
N VAL A 232 -23.05 -4.36 18.10
CA VAL A 232 -24.34 -4.68 17.50
C VAL A 232 -24.26 -6.02 16.77
N ASP A 233 -25.07 -6.96 17.26
CA ASP A 233 -25.18 -8.33 16.72
C ASP A 233 -26.45 -8.52 15.87
N LYS A 234 -27.41 -7.59 15.92
CA LYS A 234 -28.62 -7.61 15.08
C LYS A 234 -28.98 -6.21 14.62
N LEU A 235 -29.30 -6.05 13.33
CA LEU A 235 -29.83 -4.78 12.81
C LEU A 235 -31.36 -4.73 13.08
N PRO A 236 -31.87 -3.81 13.91
CA PRO A 236 -33.30 -3.75 14.19
C PRO A 236 -34.09 -3.26 12.96
N LYS A 237 -35.34 -3.75 12.81
CA LYS A 237 -36.23 -3.35 11.70
C LYS A 237 -36.55 -1.86 11.71
N GLU A 238 -36.49 -1.25 12.89
CA GLU A 238 -36.70 0.16 13.17
C GLU A 238 -35.70 1.06 12.42
N ILE A 239 -34.50 0.55 12.10
CA ILE A 239 -33.53 1.27 11.25
C ILE A 239 -34.10 1.54 9.86
N GLY A 240 -34.95 0.64 9.34
CA GLY A 240 -35.63 0.83 8.06
C GLY A 240 -36.63 1.99 8.07
N GLU A 241 -36.90 2.61 9.22
CA GLU A 241 -37.73 3.81 9.30
C GLU A 241 -36.94 5.13 9.13
N LEU A 242 -35.61 5.06 9.00
CA LEU A 242 -34.71 6.21 8.83
C LEU A 242 -34.59 6.61 7.35
N THR A 243 -35.70 7.06 6.75
CA THR A 243 -35.77 7.35 5.32
C THR A 243 -34.93 8.56 4.85
N ASN A 244 -34.38 9.34 5.79
CA ASN A 244 -33.44 10.44 5.53
C ASN A 244 -31.97 10.03 5.57
N LEU A 245 -31.67 8.77 5.94
CA LEU A 245 -30.31 8.30 6.11
C LEU A 245 -29.55 8.30 4.78
N LYS A 246 -28.38 8.93 4.77
CA LYS A 246 -27.44 9.06 3.65
C LYS A 246 -26.19 8.22 3.86
N LEU A 247 -25.76 8.02 5.12
CA LEU A 247 -24.62 7.17 5.46
C LEU A 247 -24.99 6.17 6.55
N LEU A 248 -24.68 4.91 6.30
CA LEU A 248 -24.73 3.83 7.28
C LEU A 248 -23.38 3.09 7.31
N ASP A 249 -22.63 3.25 8.38
CA ASP A 249 -21.37 2.54 8.60
C ASP A 249 -21.54 1.48 9.69
N LEU A 250 -21.54 0.23 9.26
CA LEU A 250 -21.61 -0.96 10.10
C LEU A 250 -20.28 -1.72 10.09
N THR A 251 -19.18 -1.17 9.58
CA THR A 251 -17.92 -1.90 9.37
C THR A 251 -17.38 -2.52 10.67
N LYS A 252 -16.94 -3.78 10.62
CA LYS A 252 -16.41 -4.53 11.77
C LYS A 252 -17.41 -4.66 12.94
N THR A 253 -18.70 -4.60 12.66
CA THR A 253 -19.74 -5.08 13.60
C THR A 253 -19.80 -6.60 13.59
N LYS A 254 -20.51 -7.23 14.53
CA LYS A 254 -20.66 -8.68 14.58
C LYS A 254 -22.08 -9.10 14.23
N LEU A 255 -22.61 -8.51 13.16
CA LEU A 255 -23.99 -8.73 12.75
C LEU A 255 -24.24 -10.20 12.40
N GLU A 256 -25.17 -10.81 13.12
CA GLU A 256 -25.69 -12.15 12.88
C GLU A 256 -26.98 -12.09 12.06
N ILE A 257 -27.77 -11.01 12.21
CA ILE A 257 -29.08 -10.86 11.56
C ILE A 257 -29.21 -9.46 10.96
N VAL A 258 -29.54 -9.41 9.67
CA VAL A 258 -30.03 -8.23 8.97
C VAL A 258 -31.43 -8.59 8.46
N PRO A 259 -32.53 -8.09 9.06
CA PRO A 259 -33.87 -8.45 8.65
C PRO A 259 -34.18 -8.01 7.21
N PRO A 260 -35.04 -8.73 6.49
CA PRO A 260 -35.40 -8.38 5.12
C PRO A 260 -36.13 -7.03 5.06
N ASN A 261 -35.93 -6.32 3.95
CA ASN A 261 -36.51 -5.02 3.62
C ASN A 261 -36.08 -3.84 4.51
N VAL A 262 -35.08 -4.03 5.37
CA VAL A 262 -34.56 -2.92 6.19
C VAL A 262 -33.72 -1.99 5.33
N ILE A 263 -32.83 -2.55 4.50
CA ILE A 263 -31.91 -1.76 3.70
C ILE A 263 -32.65 -1.12 2.52
N SER A 264 -33.56 -1.84 1.87
CA SER A 264 -34.33 -1.31 0.72
C SER A 264 -35.18 -0.07 1.05
N ARG A 265 -35.53 0.15 2.32
CA ARG A 265 -36.28 1.34 2.79
C ARG A 265 -35.41 2.60 2.93
N LEU A 266 -34.09 2.47 2.98
CA LEU A 266 -33.15 3.58 3.11
C LEU A 266 -32.94 4.29 1.77
N THR A 267 -34.03 4.77 1.16
CA THR A 267 -34.04 5.25 -0.23
C THR A 267 -33.12 6.43 -0.53
N ARG A 268 -32.67 7.18 0.48
CA ARG A 268 -31.71 8.30 0.37
C ARG A 268 -30.26 7.91 0.64
N LEU A 269 -29.97 6.62 0.85
CA LEU A 269 -28.63 6.15 1.20
C LEU A 269 -27.66 6.40 0.05
N GLU A 270 -26.54 7.06 0.36
CA GLU A 270 -25.44 7.40 -0.53
C GLU A 270 -24.22 6.52 -0.24
N GLU A 271 -23.98 6.18 1.03
CA GLU A 271 -22.85 5.37 1.47
C GLU A 271 -23.29 4.24 2.41
N LEU A 272 -22.91 3.00 2.08
CA LEU A 272 -23.13 1.82 2.91
C LEU A 272 -21.82 1.07 3.13
N TYR A 273 -21.42 0.92 4.39
CA TYR A 273 -20.25 0.13 4.77
C TYR A 273 -20.63 -1.03 5.68
N MET A 274 -20.26 -2.24 5.30
CA MET A 274 -20.52 -3.51 6.01
C MET A 274 -19.30 -4.45 5.93
N GLY A 275 -18.11 -3.90 5.72
CA GLY A 275 -16.88 -4.69 5.65
C GLY A 275 -16.55 -5.35 6.99
N TYR A 276 -16.19 -6.64 6.98
CA TYR A 276 -16.03 -7.46 8.20
C TYR A 276 -17.28 -7.53 9.10
N SER A 277 -18.48 -7.31 8.56
CA SER A 277 -19.70 -7.19 9.38
C SER A 277 -20.69 -8.33 9.21
N PHE A 278 -21.10 -8.60 7.97
CA PHE A 278 -22.16 -9.55 7.65
C PHE A 278 -21.94 -10.16 6.26
N ASN A 279 -22.23 -11.45 6.09
CA ASN A 279 -22.09 -12.13 4.80
C ASN A 279 -23.16 -13.19 4.48
N GLN A 280 -24.14 -13.39 5.36
CA GLN A 280 -25.16 -14.45 5.26
C GLN A 280 -26.41 -14.00 4.50
N TRP A 281 -26.25 -13.22 3.42
CA TRP A 281 -27.34 -12.76 2.58
C TRP A 281 -28.18 -13.94 2.03
N GLU A 282 -29.49 -13.75 1.89
CA GLU A 282 -30.39 -14.78 1.34
C GLU A 282 -30.73 -14.51 -0.14
N PRO A 283 -31.03 -15.56 -0.93
CA PRO A 283 -31.52 -15.40 -2.30
C PRO A 283 -32.86 -14.63 -2.34
N GLU A 284 -33.09 -13.89 -3.42
CA GLU A 284 -34.32 -13.09 -3.62
C GLU A 284 -35.62 -13.90 -3.53
N GLU A 285 -35.59 -15.15 -4.00
CA GLU A 285 -36.75 -16.06 -4.06
C GLU A 285 -36.91 -16.93 -2.80
N ALA A 286 -36.18 -16.63 -1.72
CA ALA A 286 -36.27 -17.43 -0.50
C ALA A 286 -37.67 -17.33 0.15
N GLU A 287 -38.37 -18.46 0.23
CA GLU A 287 -39.60 -18.58 1.02
C GLU A 287 -39.27 -18.35 2.51
N ASP A 288 -40.02 -17.47 3.18
CA ASP A 288 -39.83 -17.09 4.59
C ASP A 288 -38.42 -16.57 4.94
N ALA A 289 -37.86 -15.72 4.06
CA ALA A 289 -36.55 -15.08 4.25
C ALA A 289 -36.41 -14.45 5.65
N ARG A 290 -35.37 -14.85 6.37
CA ARG A 290 -35.01 -14.31 7.70
C ARG A 290 -33.97 -13.22 7.59
N GLN A 291 -33.27 -13.16 6.47
CA GLN A 291 -32.17 -12.25 6.23
C GLN A 291 -32.40 -11.42 4.97
N ALA A 292 -31.74 -10.28 4.92
CA ALA A 292 -31.76 -9.40 3.76
C ALA A 292 -31.13 -10.09 2.54
N SER A 293 -31.62 -9.69 1.37
CA SER A 293 -31.04 -10.08 0.08
C SER A 293 -30.20 -8.95 -0.49
N ILE A 294 -29.16 -9.29 -1.27
CA ILE A 294 -28.37 -8.29 -2.01
C ILE A 294 -29.24 -7.53 -3.03
N ALA A 295 -30.34 -8.16 -3.50
CA ALA A 295 -31.33 -7.51 -4.35
C ALA A 295 -31.93 -6.24 -3.71
N GLU A 296 -31.93 -6.11 -2.38
CA GLU A 296 -32.39 -4.90 -1.69
C GLU A 296 -31.59 -3.66 -2.07
N PHE A 297 -30.34 -3.80 -2.50
CA PHE A 297 -29.52 -2.65 -2.88
C PHE A 297 -30.02 -2.03 -4.18
N GLU A 298 -30.80 -2.74 -5.01
CA GLU A 298 -31.35 -2.21 -6.25
C GLU A 298 -32.32 -1.04 -6.03
N PHE A 299 -32.88 -0.93 -4.83
CA PHE A 299 -33.77 0.17 -4.43
C PHE A 299 -33.00 1.44 -4.02
N LEU A 300 -31.67 1.37 -3.85
CA LEU A 300 -30.82 2.45 -3.36
C LEU A 300 -30.29 3.34 -4.50
N LYS A 301 -31.17 4.12 -5.13
CA LYS A 301 -30.84 4.92 -6.34
C LYS A 301 -29.74 5.97 -6.16
N HIS A 302 -29.52 6.41 -4.92
CA HIS A 302 -28.51 7.42 -4.57
C HIS A 302 -27.16 6.82 -4.15
N LEU A 303 -27.05 5.49 -4.06
CA LEU A 303 -25.83 4.83 -3.60
C LEU A 303 -24.63 5.16 -4.51
N ARG A 304 -23.54 5.58 -3.89
CA ARG A 304 -22.25 5.94 -4.52
C ARG A 304 -21.09 5.16 -3.92
N VAL A 305 -21.19 4.80 -2.64
CA VAL A 305 -20.16 4.01 -1.95
C VAL A 305 -20.76 2.74 -1.38
N LEU A 306 -20.12 1.60 -1.67
CA LEU A 306 -20.55 0.30 -1.17
C LEU A 306 -19.37 -0.55 -0.70
N ASP A 307 -19.41 -1.02 0.54
CA ASP A 307 -18.45 -1.97 1.08
C ASP A 307 -19.19 -3.19 1.68
N VAL A 308 -19.08 -4.36 1.04
CA VAL A 308 -19.86 -5.56 1.43
C VAL A 308 -19.08 -6.87 1.28
N HIS A 309 -19.41 -7.82 2.15
CA HIS A 309 -18.99 -9.22 2.07
C HIS A 309 -20.18 -10.09 1.68
N ILE A 310 -19.99 -10.93 0.67
CA ILE A 310 -20.99 -11.85 0.13
C ILE A 310 -20.40 -13.25 0.24
N LYS A 311 -21.09 -14.20 0.86
CA LYS A 311 -20.56 -15.57 1.04
C LYS A 311 -20.59 -16.41 -0.24
N THR A 312 -21.59 -16.21 -1.10
CA THR A 312 -21.84 -17.06 -2.28
C THR A 312 -22.51 -16.27 -3.38
N LEU A 313 -22.24 -16.65 -4.64
CA LEU A 313 -22.88 -16.04 -5.81
C LEU A 313 -24.38 -16.33 -5.93
N SER A 314 -24.89 -17.36 -5.25
CA SER A 314 -26.33 -17.70 -5.27
C SER A 314 -27.23 -16.59 -4.73
N CYS A 315 -26.67 -15.64 -3.97
CA CYS A 315 -27.40 -14.52 -3.37
C CYS A 315 -27.32 -13.25 -4.24
N MET A 316 -26.59 -13.28 -5.35
CA MET A 316 -26.54 -12.18 -6.29
C MET A 316 -27.86 -12.08 -7.06
N PRO A 317 -28.33 -10.86 -7.39
CA PRO A 317 -29.57 -10.68 -8.14
C PRO A 317 -29.48 -11.34 -9.52
N LYS A 318 -30.60 -11.91 -9.98
CA LYS A 318 -30.69 -12.60 -11.29
C LYS A 318 -30.91 -11.62 -12.44
N SER A 319 -31.62 -10.52 -12.20
CA SER A 319 -31.90 -9.50 -13.22
C SER A 319 -30.70 -8.55 -13.32
N SER A 320 -30.20 -8.36 -14.54
CA SER A 320 -28.95 -7.64 -14.80
C SER A 320 -29.18 -6.57 -15.85
N THR A 321 -29.95 -5.54 -15.51
CA THR A 321 -30.08 -4.33 -16.32
C THR A 321 -30.27 -3.11 -15.43
N CYS A 322 -29.17 -2.41 -15.14
CA CYS A 322 -29.16 -1.00 -14.72
C CYS A 322 -29.71 -0.67 -13.30
N GLY A 323 -29.29 -1.41 -12.27
CA GLY A 323 -29.43 -0.97 -10.88
C GLY A 323 -28.45 0.16 -10.48
N PRO A 324 -28.40 0.55 -9.19
CA PRO A 324 -27.53 1.63 -8.67
C PRO A 324 -26.03 1.33 -8.79
N TRP A 325 -25.67 0.09 -9.07
CA TRP A 325 -24.30 -0.42 -9.25
C TRP A 325 -23.49 0.39 -10.27
N LYS A 326 -24.11 0.87 -11.35
CA LYS A 326 -23.43 1.69 -12.39
C LYS A 326 -23.02 3.08 -11.88
N ASN A 327 -23.68 3.59 -10.85
CA ASN A 327 -23.41 4.90 -10.30
C ASN A 327 -22.44 4.86 -9.11
N LEU A 328 -21.96 3.66 -8.75
CA LEU A 328 -20.96 3.52 -7.68
C LEU A 328 -19.66 4.21 -8.09
N MET A 329 -19.27 5.21 -7.30
CA MET A 329 -17.99 5.87 -7.44
C MET A 329 -16.88 5.09 -6.74
N LYS A 330 -17.21 4.48 -5.60
CA LYS A 330 -16.29 3.63 -4.83
C LYS A 330 -17.01 2.35 -4.42
N PHE A 331 -16.31 1.22 -4.51
CA PHE A 331 -16.83 0.00 -3.95
C PHE A 331 -15.74 -0.99 -3.59
N ARG A 332 -16.06 -1.79 -2.57
CA ARG A 332 -15.27 -2.94 -2.18
C ARG A 332 -16.23 -4.11 -1.99
N ILE A 333 -16.12 -5.10 -2.88
CA ILE A 333 -16.99 -6.26 -2.88
C ILE A 333 -16.12 -7.50 -2.69
N CYS A 334 -16.33 -8.22 -1.59
CA CYS A 334 -15.72 -9.52 -1.38
C CYS A 334 -16.77 -10.61 -1.61
N ILE A 335 -16.49 -11.58 -2.46
CA ILE A 335 -17.37 -12.70 -2.78
C ILE A 335 -16.67 -14.01 -2.40
N GLY A 336 -17.32 -14.84 -1.58
CA GLY A 336 -16.73 -16.00 -0.95
C GLY A 336 -15.65 -15.62 0.05
N GLY A 337 -14.68 -16.52 0.26
CA GLY A 337 -13.46 -16.32 1.06
C GLY A 337 -13.55 -15.53 2.37
N GLU A 338 -12.38 -15.08 2.83
CA GLU A 338 -12.27 -14.10 3.90
C GLU A 338 -12.28 -12.68 3.33
N TYR A 339 -12.92 -11.78 4.06
CA TYR A 339 -12.93 -10.36 3.72
C TYR A 339 -11.50 -9.77 3.82
N PHE A 340 -11.23 -8.74 3.02
CA PHE A 340 -9.92 -8.15 2.83
C PHE A 340 -10.01 -6.61 2.85
N ASP A 341 -9.00 -5.95 3.41
CA ASP A 341 -8.94 -4.49 3.49
C ASP A 341 -7.93 -3.95 2.46
N ARG A 342 -8.41 -3.52 1.29
CA ARG A 342 -7.58 -2.84 0.27
C ARG A 342 -7.96 -1.37 0.14
N ASN A 343 -6.96 -0.50 0.05
CA ASN A 343 -7.15 0.95 0.00
C ASN A 343 -7.52 1.47 -1.41
N THR A 344 -7.95 0.60 -2.32
CA THR A 344 -8.33 0.95 -3.69
C THR A 344 -9.79 1.39 -3.79
N GLU A 345 -10.07 2.29 -4.72
CA GLU A 345 -11.38 2.93 -4.83
C GLU A 345 -12.48 1.98 -5.35
N ARG A 346 -12.15 1.10 -6.29
CA ARG A 346 -13.08 0.14 -6.91
C ARG A 346 -12.45 -1.23 -7.02
N CYS A 347 -12.75 -2.09 -6.06
CA CYS A 347 -12.10 -3.39 -5.92
C CYS A 347 -13.10 -4.53 -5.73
N ILE A 348 -12.82 -5.65 -6.41
CA ILE A 348 -13.56 -6.91 -6.22
C ILE A 348 -12.57 -8.03 -5.93
N LYS A 349 -12.87 -8.79 -4.88
CA LYS A 349 -12.23 -10.08 -4.59
C LYS A 349 -13.25 -11.19 -4.76
N VAL A 350 -12.89 -12.20 -5.51
CA VAL A 350 -13.66 -13.42 -5.67
C VAL A 350 -12.79 -14.57 -5.21
N GLU A 351 -13.22 -15.28 -4.16
CA GLU A 351 -12.46 -16.39 -3.59
C GLU A 351 -13.34 -17.61 -3.28
N ASN A 352 -12.83 -18.81 -3.57
CA ASN A 352 -13.53 -20.10 -3.37
C ASN A 352 -14.85 -20.20 -4.15
N ILE A 353 -14.90 -19.58 -5.34
CA ILE A 353 -16.07 -19.55 -6.21
C ILE A 353 -15.85 -20.43 -7.45
N ALA A 354 -16.89 -21.13 -7.90
CA ALA A 354 -16.86 -21.89 -9.14
C ALA A 354 -17.34 -21.03 -10.32
N PHE A 355 -16.67 -21.16 -11.46
CA PHE A 355 -17.04 -20.54 -12.73
C PHE A 355 -18.01 -21.42 -13.54
N PRO A 356 -18.82 -20.85 -14.45
CA PRO A 356 -18.85 -19.44 -14.86
C PRO A 356 -19.50 -18.51 -13.82
N ILE A 357 -19.04 -17.26 -13.77
CA ILE A 357 -19.68 -16.24 -12.94
C ILE A 357 -20.98 -15.78 -13.62
N PRO A 358 -22.12 -15.67 -12.90
CA PRO A 358 -23.37 -15.19 -13.45
C PRO A 358 -23.22 -13.81 -14.12
N TYR A 359 -23.95 -13.61 -15.21
CA TYR A 359 -23.90 -12.38 -16.00
C TYR A 359 -24.21 -11.12 -15.16
N SER A 360 -25.03 -11.22 -14.12
CA SER A 360 -25.33 -10.12 -13.22
C SER A 360 -24.10 -9.52 -12.53
N VAL A 361 -23.09 -10.35 -12.24
CA VAL A 361 -21.84 -9.91 -11.60
C VAL A 361 -20.85 -9.34 -12.62
N GLN A 362 -20.98 -9.67 -13.91
CA GLN A 362 -20.06 -9.20 -14.95
C GLN A 362 -20.04 -7.68 -15.08
N SER A 363 -21.20 -7.05 -14.93
CA SER A 363 -21.33 -5.58 -14.98
C SER A 363 -20.48 -4.86 -13.94
N PHE A 364 -20.15 -5.51 -12.82
CA PHE A 364 -19.28 -4.95 -11.79
C PHE A 364 -17.82 -4.95 -12.23
N PHE A 365 -17.38 -5.97 -12.95
CA PHE A 365 -16.00 -6.09 -13.41
C PHE A 365 -15.62 -5.01 -14.43
N ASP A 366 -16.57 -4.53 -15.23
CA ASP A 366 -16.32 -3.50 -16.26
C ASP A 366 -15.86 -2.15 -15.66
N ILE A 367 -16.37 -1.81 -14.48
CA ILE A 367 -16.04 -0.56 -13.76
C ILE A 367 -14.99 -0.75 -12.65
N THR A 368 -14.44 -1.96 -12.50
CA THR A 368 -13.48 -2.32 -11.44
C THR A 368 -12.06 -1.92 -11.83
N ASN A 369 -11.33 -1.26 -10.93
CA ASN A 369 -9.92 -0.94 -11.11
C ASN A 369 -9.00 -2.08 -10.64
N GLU A 370 -9.40 -2.81 -9.60
CA GLU A 370 -8.61 -3.91 -9.03
C GLU A 370 -9.44 -5.18 -8.84
N LEU A 371 -9.01 -6.26 -9.50
CA LEU A 371 -9.69 -7.56 -9.45
C LEU A 371 -8.76 -8.63 -8.90
N PHE A 372 -9.26 -9.38 -7.92
CA PHE A 372 -8.53 -10.49 -7.30
C PHE A 372 -9.34 -11.77 -7.40
N PHE A 373 -8.78 -12.79 -8.04
CA PHE A 373 -9.30 -14.16 -8.03
C PHE A 373 -8.44 -15.04 -7.14
N ALA A 374 -9.05 -15.80 -6.23
CA ALA A 374 -8.34 -16.85 -5.52
C ALA A 374 -9.10 -18.16 -5.36
N ARG A 375 -8.41 -19.29 -5.51
CA ARG A 375 -9.01 -20.62 -5.28
C ARG A 375 -10.32 -20.80 -6.08
N CYS A 376 -10.39 -20.21 -7.27
CA CYS A 376 -11.56 -20.27 -8.12
C CYS A 376 -11.52 -21.55 -8.97
N ARG A 377 -12.59 -22.35 -8.92
CA ARG A 377 -12.72 -23.60 -9.68
C ARG A 377 -13.31 -23.32 -11.06
N GLY A 378 -12.91 -24.06 -12.09
CA GLY A 378 -13.37 -23.85 -13.47
C GLY A 378 -12.79 -22.62 -14.18
N LEU A 379 -11.90 -21.86 -13.54
CA LEU A 379 -11.24 -20.69 -14.14
C LEU A 379 -10.00 -21.15 -14.94
N THR A 380 -10.21 -21.50 -16.20
CA THR A 380 -9.14 -22.03 -17.09
C THR A 380 -8.41 -20.94 -17.87
N ASN A 381 -9.12 -19.87 -18.26
CA ASN A 381 -8.60 -18.64 -18.87
C ASN A 381 -9.60 -17.49 -18.70
N LEU A 382 -9.17 -16.25 -18.99
CA LEU A 382 -10.03 -15.05 -18.88
C LEU A 382 -10.84 -14.75 -20.16
N ALA A 383 -10.58 -15.45 -21.26
CA ALA A 383 -10.94 -14.98 -22.60
C ALA A 383 -12.03 -15.79 -23.30
N ASP A 384 -12.11 -17.09 -23.05
CA ASP A 384 -13.04 -18.00 -23.75
C ASP A 384 -14.51 -17.78 -23.35
N ARG A 385 -14.80 -16.84 -22.44
CA ARG A 385 -16.12 -16.76 -21.80
C ARG A 385 -16.85 -15.43 -21.91
N GLN A 386 -16.31 -14.41 -22.57
CA GLN A 386 -16.88 -13.04 -22.60
C GLN A 386 -17.18 -12.43 -21.21
N GLU A 387 -16.67 -13.04 -20.13
CA GLU A 387 -17.03 -12.74 -18.74
C GLU A 387 -16.41 -11.43 -18.22
N LEU A 388 -15.31 -10.99 -18.82
CA LEU A 388 -14.55 -9.82 -18.39
C LEU A 388 -14.21 -8.95 -19.60
N ARG A 389 -14.81 -7.76 -19.71
CA ARG A 389 -14.36 -6.76 -20.70
C ARG A 389 -13.17 -5.98 -20.20
N GLY A 390 -13.12 -5.71 -18.88
CA GLY A 390 -11.96 -5.18 -18.18
C GLY A 390 -11.52 -3.79 -18.63
N GLU A 391 -12.43 -2.95 -19.14
CA GLU A 391 -12.08 -1.65 -19.73
C GLU A 391 -11.38 -0.70 -18.73
N SER A 392 -11.78 -0.75 -17.46
CA SER A 392 -11.21 0.08 -16.38
C SER A 392 -10.18 -0.66 -15.53
N LEU A 393 -9.89 -1.93 -15.83
CA LEU A 393 -9.08 -2.78 -14.96
C LEU A 393 -7.60 -2.39 -15.02
N GLU A 394 -7.05 -1.97 -13.90
CA GLU A 394 -5.65 -1.55 -13.76
C GLU A 394 -4.78 -2.62 -13.10
N THR A 395 -5.34 -3.39 -12.16
CA THR A 395 -4.62 -4.43 -11.43
C THR A 395 -5.40 -5.72 -11.42
N LEU A 396 -4.76 -6.81 -11.84
CA LEU A 396 -5.31 -8.17 -11.79
C LEU A 396 -4.40 -9.07 -10.97
N THR A 397 -4.97 -9.77 -9.99
CA THR A 397 -4.28 -10.82 -9.25
C THR A 397 -5.03 -12.13 -9.36
N ILE A 398 -4.33 -13.22 -9.66
CA ILE A 398 -4.89 -14.58 -9.73
C ILE A 398 -4.04 -15.49 -8.84
N ALA A 399 -4.66 -16.10 -7.84
CA ALA A 399 -3.95 -16.88 -6.83
C ALA A 399 -4.56 -18.27 -6.60
N LYS A 400 -3.77 -19.34 -6.63
CA LYS A 400 -4.24 -20.71 -6.30
C LYS A 400 -5.44 -21.18 -7.14
N CYS A 401 -5.52 -20.75 -8.40
CA CYS A 401 -6.52 -21.21 -9.36
C CYS A 401 -5.91 -22.33 -10.21
N ASP A 402 -5.89 -23.54 -9.65
CA ASP A 402 -5.07 -24.64 -10.20
C ASP A 402 -5.52 -25.16 -11.57
N GLU A 403 -6.75 -24.87 -12.01
CA GLU A 403 -7.23 -25.24 -13.36
C GLU A 403 -6.78 -24.26 -14.45
N MET A 404 -6.12 -23.16 -14.09
CA MET A 404 -5.67 -22.14 -15.05
C MET A 404 -4.47 -22.64 -15.84
N GLU A 405 -4.65 -22.82 -17.15
CA GLU A 405 -3.56 -23.20 -18.06
C GLU A 405 -2.97 -22.01 -18.82
N CYS A 406 -3.79 -20.98 -19.08
CA CYS A 406 -3.40 -19.78 -19.79
C CYS A 406 -4.17 -18.57 -19.24
N VAL A 407 -3.50 -17.44 -18.96
CA VAL A 407 -4.21 -16.25 -18.44
C VAL A 407 -5.07 -15.62 -19.54
N ILE A 408 -4.49 -15.40 -20.73
CA ILE A 408 -5.17 -14.78 -21.87
C ILE A 408 -4.97 -15.62 -23.13
N SER A 409 -6.06 -16.11 -23.72
CA SER A 409 -6.03 -16.79 -25.02
C SER A 409 -6.99 -16.07 -25.96
N MET A 410 -6.65 -15.87 -27.23
CA MET A 410 -7.63 -15.32 -28.19
C MET A 410 -7.80 -16.29 -29.34
N GLU A 411 -9.04 -16.70 -29.59
CA GLU A 411 -9.40 -17.33 -30.86
C GLU A 411 -9.42 -16.26 -31.97
N GLU A 412 -9.00 -16.61 -33.20
CA GLU A 412 -8.92 -15.68 -34.35
C GLU A 412 -10.24 -14.94 -34.68
N LYS A 413 -11.38 -15.43 -34.17
CA LYS A 413 -12.73 -14.88 -34.40
C LYS A 413 -13.37 -14.23 -33.17
N ALA A 414 -12.69 -14.21 -32.01
CA ALA A 414 -13.24 -13.64 -30.78
C ALA A 414 -13.14 -12.09 -30.77
N PRO A 415 -14.10 -11.37 -30.15
CA PRO A 415 -13.98 -9.93 -29.96
C PRO A 415 -12.73 -9.63 -29.11
N PRO A 416 -11.97 -8.56 -29.42
CA PRO A 416 -10.76 -8.24 -28.68
C PRO A 416 -11.12 -7.92 -27.22
N LEU A 417 -10.49 -8.65 -26.29
CA LEU A 417 -10.49 -8.29 -24.87
C LEU A 417 -9.94 -6.87 -24.71
N LYS A 418 -10.54 -6.09 -23.81
CA LYS A 418 -10.20 -4.67 -23.64
C LYS A 418 -9.45 -4.42 -22.34
N PHE A 419 -8.45 -5.24 -22.01
CA PHE A 419 -7.51 -4.97 -20.90
C PHE A 419 -6.52 -3.82 -21.21
N LYS A 420 -6.93 -2.82 -21.99
CA LYS A 420 -6.07 -1.71 -22.40
C LYS A 420 -5.59 -0.88 -21.21
N SER A 421 -6.28 -0.92 -20.08
CA SER A 421 -5.92 -0.15 -18.88
C SER A 421 -5.02 -0.93 -17.90
N LEU A 422 -4.72 -2.21 -18.18
CA LEU A 422 -4.04 -3.09 -17.23
C LEU A 422 -2.57 -2.67 -17.06
N LYS A 423 -2.20 -2.32 -15.82
CA LYS A 423 -0.86 -1.86 -15.43
C LYS A 423 -0.12 -2.90 -14.57
N ALA A 424 -0.83 -3.72 -13.82
CA ALA A 424 -0.22 -4.72 -12.94
C ALA A 424 -0.91 -6.09 -13.06
N LEU A 425 -0.11 -7.13 -13.23
CA LEU A 425 -0.55 -8.53 -13.28
C LEU A 425 0.26 -9.35 -12.27
N CYS A 426 -0.44 -9.97 -11.32
CA CYS A 426 0.17 -10.82 -10.29
C CYS A 426 -0.40 -12.24 -10.36
N LEU A 427 0.46 -13.22 -10.60
CA LEU A 427 0.13 -14.64 -10.71
C LEU A 427 0.80 -15.38 -9.55
N VAL A 428 0.00 -16.07 -8.73
CA VAL A 428 0.48 -16.65 -7.46
C VAL A 428 0.00 -18.09 -7.32
N CYS A 429 0.91 -19.04 -7.08
CA CYS A 429 0.57 -20.45 -6.86
C CYS A 429 -0.32 -21.03 -7.98
N LEU A 430 -0.02 -20.77 -9.25
CA LEU A 430 -0.77 -21.31 -10.38
C LEU A 430 -0.01 -22.50 -10.96
N HIS A 431 -0.22 -23.68 -10.36
CA HIS A 431 0.62 -24.84 -10.65
C HIS A 431 0.50 -25.36 -12.07
N ASN A 432 -0.69 -25.32 -12.71
CA ASN A 432 -0.90 -25.79 -14.09
C ASN A 432 -0.75 -24.70 -15.17
N LEU A 433 -0.32 -23.50 -14.81
CA LEU A 433 -0.17 -22.40 -15.76
C LEU A 433 0.97 -22.70 -16.73
N LYS A 434 0.66 -22.83 -18.03
CA LYS A 434 1.63 -23.15 -19.10
C LYS A 434 2.20 -21.88 -19.74
N THR A 435 1.35 -20.89 -20.00
CA THR A 435 1.73 -19.61 -20.61
C THR A 435 0.90 -18.46 -20.04
N ILE A 436 1.47 -17.25 -19.99
CA ILE A 436 0.70 -16.05 -19.62
C ILE A 436 -0.29 -15.70 -20.74
N CYS A 437 0.12 -15.84 -21.99
CA CYS A 437 -0.63 -15.34 -23.12
C CYS A 437 -0.45 -16.24 -24.34
N ASN A 438 -1.55 -16.65 -24.98
CA ASN A 438 -1.51 -17.52 -26.16
C ASN A 438 -1.63 -16.69 -27.46
N GLY A 439 -0.48 -16.39 -28.06
CA GLY A 439 -0.35 -15.78 -29.37
C GLY A 439 -0.22 -14.23 -29.39
N PRO A 440 0.21 -13.65 -30.53
CA PRO A 440 0.52 -12.22 -30.62
C PRO A 440 -0.70 -11.29 -30.45
N LEU A 441 -1.88 -11.71 -30.91
CA LEU A 441 -3.11 -10.93 -30.79
C LEU A 441 -3.50 -10.71 -29.32
N ALA A 442 -3.45 -11.79 -28.53
CA ALA A 442 -3.71 -11.73 -27.10
C ALA A 442 -2.66 -10.89 -26.36
N ALA A 443 -1.41 -10.85 -26.84
CA ALA A 443 -0.34 -10.08 -26.22
C ALA A 443 -0.62 -8.56 -26.25
N THR A 444 -1.31 -8.05 -27.27
CA THR A 444 -1.69 -6.62 -27.37
C THR A 444 -2.53 -6.13 -26.18
N CYS A 445 -3.22 -7.03 -25.47
CA CYS A 445 -3.96 -6.70 -24.25
C CYS A 445 -3.07 -6.31 -23.07
N LEU A 446 -1.78 -6.63 -23.14
CA LEU A 446 -0.81 -6.41 -22.07
C LEU A 446 0.17 -5.28 -22.41
N GLU A 447 -0.03 -4.54 -23.51
CA GLU A 447 0.88 -3.48 -23.99
C GLU A 447 1.16 -2.39 -22.92
N ASN A 448 0.17 -2.08 -22.08
CA ASN A 448 0.28 -1.06 -21.03
C ASN A 448 0.76 -1.62 -19.68
N LEU A 449 1.11 -2.91 -19.61
CA LEU A 449 1.56 -3.56 -18.40
C LEU A 449 2.90 -2.99 -17.95
N ARG A 450 2.96 -2.61 -16.67
CA ARG A 450 4.14 -2.03 -16.00
C ARG A 450 4.73 -2.97 -14.96
N VAL A 451 3.91 -3.77 -14.30
CA VAL A 451 4.33 -4.70 -13.26
C VAL A 451 3.84 -6.10 -13.58
N LEU A 452 4.76 -7.06 -13.61
CA LEU A 452 4.46 -8.48 -13.74
C LEU A 452 5.11 -9.25 -12.59
N CYS A 453 4.29 -9.90 -11.77
CA CYS A 453 4.73 -10.76 -10.69
C CYS A 453 4.29 -12.21 -10.95
N VAL A 454 5.23 -13.14 -10.93
CA VAL A 454 4.99 -14.58 -11.10
C VAL A 454 5.60 -15.32 -9.91
N LEU A 455 4.77 -15.81 -9.01
CA LEU A 455 5.18 -16.40 -7.74
C LEU A 455 4.66 -17.83 -7.63
N VAL A 456 5.53 -18.82 -7.43
CA VAL A 456 5.16 -20.22 -7.18
C VAL A 456 4.35 -20.84 -8.35
N CYS A 457 4.76 -20.64 -9.60
CA CYS A 457 4.09 -21.20 -10.78
C CYS A 457 4.99 -22.26 -11.42
N ASN A 458 4.74 -23.54 -11.12
CA ASN A 458 5.73 -24.60 -11.38
C ASN A 458 5.69 -25.17 -12.79
N ASN A 459 4.53 -25.33 -13.43
CA ASN A 459 4.42 -25.95 -14.76
C ASN A 459 4.46 -24.92 -15.90
N LEU A 460 5.01 -23.72 -15.65
CA LEU A 460 5.28 -22.76 -16.72
C LEU A 460 6.24 -23.42 -17.71
N LEU A 461 5.95 -23.27 -19.02
CA LEU A 461 6.86 -23.70 -20.07
C LEU A 461 8.27 -23.11 -19.83
N SER A 462 9.26 -23.56 -20.59
CA SER A 462 10.68 -23.16 -20.48
C SER A 462 10.96 -21.64 -20.31
N ASN A 463 10.01 -20.75 -20.64
CA ASN A 463 10.13 -19.30 -20.50
C ASN A 463 8.86 -18.60 -19.95
N ILE A 464 9.05 -17.45 -19.27
CA ILE A 464 7.96 -16.57 -18.81
C ILE A 464 7.46 -15.68 -19.95
N LEU A 465 8.40 -15.07 -20.68
CA LEU A 465 8.12 -14.14 -21.78
C LEU A 465 8.60 -14.70 -23.11
N PRO A 466 7.71 -15.29 -23.92
CA PRO A 466 7.98 -15.65 -25.31
C PRO A 466 8.35 -14.43 -26.17
N SER A 467 8.98 -14.66 -27.32
CA SER A 467 9.50 -13.60 -28.20
C SER A 467 8.44 -12.57 -28.63
N TYR A 468 7.23 -13.01 -28.95
CA TYR A 468 6.12 -12.10 -29.28
C TYR A 468 5.69 -11.22 -28.09
N LEU A 469 5.78 -11.74 -26.86
CA LEU A 469 5.38 -11.00 -25.66
C LEU A 469 6.47 -9.99 -25.27
N VAL A 470 7.73 -10.37 -25.43
CA VAL A 470 8.90 -9.46 -25.29
C VAL A 470 8.79 -8.26 -26.24
N GLN A 471 8.27 -8.44 -27.45
CA GLN A 471 8.02 -7.35 -28.41
C GLN A 471 6.90 -6.40 -27.98
N VAL A 472 5.86 -6.91 -27.32
CA VAL A 472 4.68 -6.10 -26.93
C VAL A 472 4.87 -5.38 -25.60
N LEU A 473 5.55 -5.99 -24.63
CA LEU A 473 5.69 -5.46 -23.26
C LEU A 473 6.75 -4.34 -23.14
N GLN A 474 6.70 -3.32 -24.00
CA GLN A 474 7.67 -2.21 -23.98
C GLN A 474 7.52 -1.27 -22.80
N ASN A 475 6.35 -1.24 -22.16
CA ASN A 475 6.05 -0.41 -20.99
C ASN A 475 6.32 -1.12 -19.65
N LEU A 476 6.79 -2.38 -19.68
CA LEU A 476 7.07 -3.15 -18.46
C LEU A 476 8.21 -2.48 -17.68
N GLU A 477 7.95 -2.06 -16.45
CA GLU A 477 8.90 -1.40 -15.55
C GLU A 477 9.49 -2.37 -14.54
N GLU A 478 8.73 -3.39 -14.13
CA GLU A 478 9.11 -4.33 -13.09
C GLU A 478 8.68 -5.78 -13.41
N LEU A 479 9.63 -6.71 -13.30
CA LEU A 479 9.39 -8.15 -13.40
C LEU A 479 9.93 -8.85 -12.15
N ARG A 480 9.05 -9.54 -11.41
CA ARG A 480 9.43 -10.38 -10.27
C ARG A 480 9.04 -11.82 -10.52
N VAL A 481 10.00 -12.74 -10.44
CA VAL A 481 9.79 -14.18 -10.60
C VAL A 481 10.35 -14.89 -9.39
N ASN A 482 9.50 -15.63 -8.68
CA ASN A 482 9.88 -16.31 -7.44
C ASN A 482 9.36 -17.74 -7.38
N ASN A 483 10.16 -18.65 -6.81
CA ASN A 483 9.78 -20.03 -6.48
C ASN A 483 9.21 -20.84 -7.67
N CYS A 484 9.67 -20.61 -8.90
CA CYS A 484 9.22 -21.34 -10.10
C CYS A 484 10.20 -22.48 -10.44
N GLN A 485 9.79 -23.72 -10.20
CA GLN A 485 10.71 -24.86 -10.12
C GLN A 485 11.20 -25.38 -11.49
N GLU A 486 10.37 -25.35 -12.54
CA GLU A 486 10.72 -25.88 -13.87
C GLU A 486 11.23 -24.81 -14.86
N LEU A 487 11.27 -23.54 -14.43
CA LEU A 487 11.63 -22.43 -15.30
C LEU A 487 13.11 -22.52 -15.72
N GLN A 488 13.36 -22.68 -17.02
CA GLN A 488 14.72 -22.79 -17.58
C GLN A 488 15.31 -21.45 -18.00
N GLU A 489 14.45 -20.56 -18.49
CA GLU A 489 14.80 -19.25 -19.07
C GLU A 489 13.75 -18.22 -18.66
N VAL A 490 14.08 -16.94 -18.51
CA VAL A 490 13.06 -15.90 -18.22
C VAL A 490 12.48 -15.34 -19.51
N PHE A 491 13.34 -14.99 -20.45
CA PHE A 491 12.98 -14.37 -21.74
C PHE A 491 13.39 -15.25 -22.91
N ASN A 492 12.52 -15.41 -23.91
CA ASN A 492 12.89 -15.99 -25.19
C ASN A 492 13.11 -14.89 -26.24
N SER A 493 14.35 -14.77 -26.73
CA SER A 493 14.74 -13.80 -27.76
C SER A 493 15.05 -14.44 -29.13
N GLU A 494 14.84 -15.75 -29.28
CA GLU A 494 15.03 -16.42 -30.56
C GLU A 494 14.08 -15.85 -31.62
N GLY A 495 14.64 -15.49 -32.77
CA GLY A 495 13.89 -14.93 -33.90
C GLY A 495 13.58 -13.44 -33.81
N LEU A 496 14.07 -12.72 -32.79
CA LEU A 496 13.99 -11.25 -32.76
C LEU A 496 14.95 -10.63 -33.79
N THR A 497 14.49 -9.63 -34.54
CA THR A 497 15.34 -8.89 -35.47
C THR A 497 16.24 -7.91 -34.70
N GLU A 498 17.50 -7.76 -35.13
CA GLU A 498 18.48 -6.89 -34.46
C GLU A 498 18.10 -5.39 -34.45
N GLN A 499 17.09 -4.99 -35.23
CA GLN A 499 16.73 -3.59 -35.46
C GLN A 499 15.85 -2.96 -34.38
N HIS A 500 15.15 -3.75 -33.56
CA HIS A 500 14.17 -3.24 -32.59
C HIS A 500 14.53 -3.66 -31.16
N ALA A 501 14.95 -2.69 -30.36
CA ALA A 501 15.17 -2.88 -28.93
C ALA A 501 13.87 -3.28 -28.21
N VAL A 502 13.96 -4.21 -27.26
CA VAL A 502 12.82 -4.73 -26.50
C VAL A 502 12.98 -4.49 -25.00
N LEU A 503 11.86 -4.51 -24.27
CA LEU A 503 11.81 -4.28 -22.82
C LEU A 503 12.53 -3.00 -22.39
N THR A 504 12.38 -1.94 -23.20
CA THR A 504 13.18 -0.72 -23.03
C THR A 504 12.82 0.08 -21.78
N SER A 505 11.67 -0.17 -21.15
CA SER A 505 11.24 0.50 -19.91
C SER A 505 11.55 -0.28 -18.63
N LEU A 506 12.09 -1.50 -18.72
CA LEU A 506 12.31 -2.35 -17.55
C LEU A 506 13.36 -1.74 -16.64
N LYS A 507 13.01 -1.47 -15.38
CA LYS A 507 13.87 -0.88 -14.34
C LYS A 507 14.31 -1.91 -13.31
N THR A 508 13.42 -2.84 -12.97
CA THR A 508 13.67 -3.82 -11.91
C THR A 508 13.41 -5.23 -12.42
N LEU A 509 14.41 -6.11 -12.26
CA LEU A 509 14.31 -7.54 -12.47
C LEU A 509 14.70 -8.28 -11.19
N GLU A 510 13.76 -9.01 -10.60
CA GLU A 510 13.97 -9.79 -9.39
C GLU A 510 13.69 -11.27 -9.67
N LEU A 511 14.71 -12.11 -9.47
CA LEU A 511 14.68 -13.54 -9.71
C LEU A 511 15.08 -14.24 -8.41
N SER A 512 14.20 -15.06 -7.86
CA SER A 512 14.45 -15.67 -6.54
C SER A 512 13.97 -17.11 -6.45
N ASN A 513 14.80 -18.03 -5.94
CA ASN A 513 14.47 -19.45 -5.77
C ASN A 513 14.00 -20.09 -7.10
N LEU A 514 14.93 -20.18 -8.06
CA LEU A 514 14.71 -20.72 -9.40
C LEU A 514 15.75 -21.83 -9.69
N PRO A 515 15.49 -23.07 -9.21
CA PRO A 515 16.51 -24.13 -9.21
C PRO A 515 16.80 -24.74 -10.59
N SER A 516 15.93 -24.57 -11.58
CA SER A 516 16.15 -25.03 -12.96
C SER A 516 16.63 -23.94 -13.91
N LEU A 517 16.79 -22.70 -13.43
CA LEU A 517 17.13 -21.56 -14.28
C LEU A 517 18.56 -21.71 -14.81
N SER A 518 18.68 -21.85 -16.13
CA SER A 518 19.94 -22.08 -16.83
C SER A 518 20.53 -20.80 -17.42
N SER A 519 19.66 -19.91 -17.91
CA SER A 519 20.01 -18.57 -18.38
C SER A 519 18.85 -17.61 -18.11
N ILE A 520 19.13 -16.30 -18.06
CA ILE A 520 18.05 -15.32 -17.94
C ILE A 520 17.34 -15.13 -19.30
N TRP A 521 18.08 -15.20 -20.41
CA TRP A 521 17.53 -15.10 -21.77
C TRP A 521 18.03 -16.24 -22.66
N LYS A 522 17.16 -16.64 -23.58
CA LYS A 522 17.48 -17.56 -24.68
C LYS A 522 17.79 -16.78 -25.96
N GLY A 523 18.92 -17.07 -26.61
CA GLY A 523 19.33 -16.38 -27.83
C GLY A 523 20.02 -15.03 -27.58
N ALA A 524 20.31 -14.31 -28.66
CA ALA A 524 20.93 -12.98 -28.60
C ALA A 524 19.87 -11.89 -28.47
N MET A 525 20.00 -11.04 -27.45
CA MET A 525 19.12 -9.89 -27.27
C MET A 525 19.42 -8.78 -28.29
N PRO A 526 18.41 -8.14 -28.90
CA PRO A 526 18.60 -7.01 -29.81
C PRO A 526 19.32 -5.84 -29.13
N ILE A 527 20.09 -5.08 -29.92
CA ILE A 527 20.87 -3.94 -29.44
C ILE A 527 19.95 -2.89 -28.81
N GLY A 528 20.31 -2.42 -27.62
CA GLY A 528 19.55 -1.38 -26.89
C GLY A 528 18.39 -1.90 -26.04
N SER A 529 18.17 -3.21 -26.00
CA SER A 529 17.20 -3.84 -25.09
C SER A 529 17.59 -3.63 -23.63
N LEU A 530 16.62 -3.54 -22.72
CA LEU A 530 16.86 -3.38 -21.26
C LEU A 530 17.73 -2.16 -20.88
N ARG A 531 17.83 -1.14 -21.74
CA ARG A 531 18.68 0.05 -21.53
C ARG A 531 18.38 0.84 -20.25
N ASN A 532 17.17 0.69 -19.71
CA ASN A 532 16.72 1.37 -18.50
C ASN A 532 16.76 0.49 -17.25
N LEU A 533 17.35 -0.71 -17.31
CA LEU A 533 17.45 -1.59 -16.15
C LEU A 533 18.35 -0.93 -15.09
N GLU A 534 17.81 -0.72 -13.89
CA GLU A 534 18.48 -0.08 -12.76
C GLU A 534 18.83 -1.07 -11.66
N VAL A 535 17.99 -2.08 -11.45
CA VAL A 535 18.10 -3.06 -10.36
C VAL A 535 17.97 -4.47 -10.90
N LEU A 536 18.99 -5.30 -10.63
CA LEU A 536 18.97 -6.74 -10.85
C LEU A 536 19.24 -7.46 -9.53
N ILE A 537 18.27 -8.27 -9.09
CA ILE A 537 18.38 -9.12 -7.90
C ILE A 537 18.25 -10.57 -8.35
N VAL A 538 19.25 -11.39 -8.01
CA VAL A 538 19.27 -12.83 -8.25
C VAL A 538 19.53 -13.52 -6.91
N ASP A 539 18.57 -14.29 -6.42
CA ASP A 539 18.62 -14.95 -5.12
C ASP A 539 18.31 -16.44 -5.31
N ASP A 540 19.11 -17.35 -4.75
CA ASP A 540 18.85 -18.80 -4.78
C ASP A 540 18.52 -19.32 -6.21
N CYS A 541 19.40 -19.03 -7.16
CA CYS A 541 19.25 -19.44 -8.57
C CYS A 541 20.42 -20.33 -9.03
N CYS A 542 20.13 -21.31 -9.88
CA CYS A 542 21.13 -22.28 -10.39
C CYS A 542 21.94 -21.78 -11.60
N LEU A 543 22.02 -20.47 -11.80
CA LEU A 543 22.75 -19.85 -12.91
C LEU A 543 24.26 -20.04 -12.75
N ARG A 544 24.96 -20.36 -13.84
CA ARG A 544 26.44 -20.32 -13.88
C ARG A 544 26.97 -18.91 -14.13
N TYR A 545 26.25 -18.14 -14.96
CA TYR A 545 26.59 -16.80 -15.39
C TYR A 545 25.32 -15.96 -15.46
N ILE A 546 25.43 -14.64 -15.23
CA ILE A 546 24.31 -13.71 -15.41
C ILE A 546 24.33 -13.14 -16.83
N PHE A 547 25.50 -12.72 -17.31
CA PHE A 547 25.64 -11.95 -18.54
C PHE A 547 26.34 -12.75 -19.64
N SER A 548 25.86 -12.64 -20.89
CA SER A 548 26.61 -13.04 -22.09
C SER A 548 27.60 -11.92 -22.48
N PRO A 549 28.67 -12.21 -23.25
CA PRO A 549 29.63 -11.18 -23.67
C PRO A 549 29.02 -9.95 -24.37
N THR A 550 27.89 -10.14 -25.06
CA THR A 550 27.18 -9.09 -25.79
C THR A 550 26.24 -8.26 -24.91
N PHE A 551 25.72 -8.82 -23.82
CA PHE A 551 24.71 -8.18 -22.98
C PHE A 551 25.17 -6.90 -22.25
N PRO A 552 26.40 -6.82 -21.70
CA PRO A 552 26.91 -5.63 -21.02
C PRO A 552 26.93 -4.36 -21.88
N GLN A 553 26.81 -4.46 -23.21
CA GLN A 553 26.66 -3.30 -24.09
C GLN A 553 25.28 -2.63 -23.97
N PHE A 554 24.29 -3.31 -23.39
CA PHE A 554 22.89 -2.87 -23.40
C PHE A 554 22.39 -2.35 -22.04
N ALA A 555 22.88 -2.90 -20.93
CA ALA A 555 22.47 -2.51 -19.57
C ALA A 555 23.21 -1.25 -19.06
N THR A 556 23.13 -0.15 -19.81
CA THR A 556 23.89 1.08 -19.52
C THR A 556 23.52 1.78 -18.22
N ARG A 557 22.30 1.57 -17.68
CA ARG A 557 21.80 2.25 -16.47
C ARG A 557 21.83 1.39 -15.20
N LEU A 558 22.37 0.17 -15.25
CA LEU A 558 22.35 -0.73 -14.11
C LEU A 558 23.10 -0.09 -12.94
N ALA A 559 22.38 0.16 -11.84
CA ALA A 559 22.88 0.86 -10.66
C ALA A 559 23.10 -0.09 -9.47
N ARG A 560 22.31 -1.16 -9.38
CA ARG A 560 22.35 -2.12 -8.27
C ARG A 560 22.32 -3.55 -8.80
N LEU A 561 23.34 -4.33 -8.44
CA LEU A 561 23.42 -5.77 -8.71
C LEU A 561 23.59 -6.50 -7.38
N LEU A 562 22.62 -7.34 -7.05
CA LEU A 562 22.60 -8.13 -5.82
C LEU A 562 22.46 -9.61 -6.18
N ILE A 563 23.41 -10.42 -5.72
CA ILE A 563 23.43 -11.87 -5.96
C ILE A 563 23.52 -12.56 -4.60
N LYS A 564 22.60 -13.48 -4.33
CA LYS A 564 22.53 -14.19 -3.06
C LYS A 564 22.32 -15.67 -3.26
N ASP A 565 22.95 -16.49 -2.43
CA ASP A 565 22.66 -17.92 -2.31
C ASP A 565 22.72 -18.69 -3.66
N CYS A 566 23.51 -18.21 -4.64
CA CYS A 566 23.63 -18.82 -5.97
C CYS A 566 24.84 -19.77 -6.03
N GLU A 567 24.65 -21.02 -5.61
CA GLU A 567 25.75 -21.98 -5.42
C GLU A 567 26.52 -22.35 -6.69
N LYS A 568 25.83 -22.44 -7.85
CA LYS A 568 26.43 -22.83 -9.14
C LYS A 568 27.09 -21.68 -9.89
N MET A 569 27.04 -20.46 -9.36
CA MET A 569 27.51 -19.29 -10.07
C MET A 569 29.04 -19.25 -10.06
N GLU A 570 29.65 -19.25 -11.25
CA GLU A 570 31.10 -19.32 -11.42
C GLU A 570 31.69 -17.92 -11.67
N ASN A 571 31.03 -17.12 -12.51
CA ASN A 571 31.43 -15.76 -12.87
C ASN A 571 30.21 -14.89 -13.21
N LEU A 572 30.36 -13.57 -13.18
CA LEU A 572 29.30 -12.64 -13.61
C LEU A 572 29.03 -12.69 -15.12
N ILE A 573 30.09 -12.83 -15.92
CA ILE A 573 30.07 -12.81 -17.39
C ILE A 573 30.62 -14.14 -17.91
N MET A 574 29.96 -14.71 -18.93
CA MET A 574 30.46 -15.89 -19.65
C MET A 574 31.64 -15.51 -20.55
N GLU A 575 32.76 -16.23 -20.47
CA GLU A 575 34.03 -15.83 -21.13
C GLU A 575 34.31 -16.55 -22.47
N GLU A 576 33.51 -17.56 -22.83
CA GLU A 576 33.91 -18.56 -23.83
C GLU A 576 33.95 -18.09 -25.30
N ASN A 577 33.61 -16.85 -25.67
CA ASN A 577 33.60 -16.42 -27.08
C ASN A 577 33.84 -14.92 -27.27
N PHE A 578 34.94 -14.37 -26.72
CA PHE A 578 35.39 -13.05 -27.19
C PHE A 578 35.99 -13.19 -28.59
N PRO A 579 35.46 -12.53 -29.64
CA PRO A 579 36.30 -12.23 -30.79
C PRO A 579 37.49 -11.43 -30.25
N SER A 580 38.69 -11.91 -30.53
CA SER A 580 39.96 -11.60 -29.87
C SER A 580 40.43 -10.13 -29.97
N GLN A 581 39.54 -9.15 -30.18
CA GLN A 581 39.86 -7.74 -30.36
C GLN A 581 38.82 -6.71 -29.84
N SER A 582 37.82 -7.06 -29.03
CA SER A 582 37.00 -6.03 -28.35
C SER A 582 37.32 -5.94 -26.86
N PRO A 583 38.00 -4.88 -26.40
CA PRO A 583 38.24 -4.67 -24.98
C PRO A 583 36.92 -4.58 -24.22
N ALA A 584 36.88 -5.21 -23.05
CA ALA A 584 35.79 -5.11 -22.08
C ALA A 584 35.68 -3.71 -21.43
N ILE A 585 36.13 -2.66 -22.13
CA ILE A 585 36.26 -1.30 -21.63
C ILE A 585 34.88 -0.63 -21.74
N GLY A 586 34.21 -0.49 -20.59
CA GLY A 586 32.96 0.27 -20.46
C GLY A 586 31.75 -0.50 -19.93
N PHE A 587 31.93 -1.74 -19.45
CA PHE A 587 30.85 -2.49 -18.82
C PHE A 587 30.50 -1.92 -17.43
N PHE A 588 29.20 -1.75 -17.14
CA PHE A 588 28.68 -1.30 -15.85
C PHE A 588 29.13 0.09 -15.36
N GLN A 589 29.34 1.05 -16.27
CA GLN A 589 29.79 2.41 -15.92
C GLN A 589 28.94 3.14 -14.86
N ASN A 590 27.65 2.77 -14.74
CA ASN A 590 26.71 3.38 -13.80
C ASN A 590 26.42 2.53 -12.56
N LEU A 591 27.06 1.36 -12.41
CA LEU A 591 26.84 0.49 -11.26
C LEU A 591 27.40 1.16 -10.00
N LYS A 592 26.54 1.34 -9.00
CA LYS A 592 26.88 1.96 -7.71
C LYS A 592 27.01 0.94 -6.60
N LEU A 593 26.24 -0.15 -6.67
CA LEU A 593 26.21 -1.21 -5.67
C LEU A 593 26.39 -2.57 -6.34
N LEU A 594 27.40 -3.31 -5.88
CA LEU A 594 27.63 -4.72 -6.20
C LEU A 594 27.73 -5.50 -4.88
N ALA A 595 26.81 -6.42 -4.66
CA ALA A 595 26.78 -7.26 -3.46
C ALA A 595 26.62 -8.73 -3.82
N ILE A 596 27.50 -9.60 -3.32
CA ILE A 596 27.50 -11.05 -3.54
C ILE A 596 27.57 -11.78 -2.21
N HIS A 597 26.49 -12.46 -1.84
CA HIS A 597 26.40 -13.16 -0.56
C HIS A 597 26.17 -14.66 -0.78
N LYS A 598 26.91 -15.52 -0.07
CA LYS A 598 26.69 -16.99 -0.07
C LYS A 598 26.73 -17.64 -1.46
N CYS A 599 27.58 -17.13 -2.36
CA CYS A 599 27.78 -17.70 -3.69
C CYS A 599 29.10 -18.47 -3.73
N HIS A 600 29.05 -19.76 -3.42
CA HIS A 600 30.24 -20.58 -3.20
C HIS A 600 30.98 -21.02 -4.49
N GLY A 601 30.36 -20.89 -5.67
CA GLY A 601 30.98 -21.24 -6.95
C GLY A 601 31.99 -20.22 -7.50
N PHE A 602 31.96 -18.97 -7.01
CA PHE A 602 32.87 -17.93 -7.47
C PHE A 602 34.30 -18.20 -6.99
N LYS A 603 35.24 -18.34 -7.93
CA LYS A 603 36.69 -18.29 -7.63
C LYS A 603 37.24 -16.87 -7.71
N SER A 604 36.74 -16.11 -8.69
CA SER A 604 37.05 -14.70 -8.86
C SER A 604 35.80 -13.89 -9.18
N LEU A 605 35.70 -12.68 -8.64
CA LEU A 605 34.53 -11.82 -8.87
C LEU A 605 34.62 -11.06 -10.22
N LEU A 606 35.76 -10.40 -10.49
CA LEU A 606 35.93 -9.56 -11.68
C LEU A 606 37.27 -9.80 -12.37
N SER A 607 37.32 -9.57 -13.69
CA SER A 607 38.58 -9.32 -14.41
C SER A 607 39.06 -7.89 -14.21
N SER A 608 40.36 -7.63 -14.34
CA SER A 608 40.92 -6.28 -14.26
C SER A 608 40.25 -5.32 -15.24
N SER A 609 39.96 -5.77 -16.48
CA SER A 609 39.22 -4.98 -17.47
C SER A 609 37.79 -4.68 -17.05
N SER A 610 37.08 -5.63 -16.45
CA SER A 610 35.72 -5.41 -15.93
C SER A 610 35.72 -4.43 -14.76
N ALA A 611 36.73 -4.52 -13.89
CA ALA A 611 36.87 -3.65 -12.73
C ALA A 611 37.25 -2.19 -13.10
N GLN A 612 37.91 -1.98 -14.23
CA GLN A 612 38.11 -0.64 -14.81
C GLN A 612 36.81 -0.05 -15.37
N GLY A 613 35.90 -0.89 -15.89
CA GLY A 613 34.58 -0.46 -16.37
C GLY A 613 33.66 0.08 -15.27
N LEU A 614 33.85 -0.37 -14.03
CA LEU A 614 33.08 -0.01 -12.84
C LEU A 614 33.45 1.38 -12.26
N ALA A 615 33.40 2.40 -13.11
CA ALA A 615 33.84 3.76 -12.78
C ALA A 615 33.01 4.46 -11.68
N CYS A 616 31.76 4.05 -11.46
CA CYS A 616 30.85 4.65 -10.47
C CYS A 616 30.55 3.76 -9.26
N LEU A 617 31.25 2.62 -9.09
CA LEU A 617 30.97 1.69 -7.99
C LEU A 617 31.32 2.35 -6.66
N ALA A 618 30.31 2.55 -5.81
CA ALA A 618 30.43 3.15 -4.50
C ALA A 618 30.48 2.08 -3.39
N LEU A 619 29.74 0.98 -3.53
CA LEU A 619 29.67 -0.10 -2.54
C LEU A 619 29.99 -1.45 -3.19
N LEU A 620 31.00 -2.14 -2.64
CA LEU A 620 31.32 -3.53 -2.94
C LEU A 620 31.22 -4.36 -1.65
N GLU A 621 30.30 -5.32 -1.64
CA GLU A 621 30.10 -6.26 -0.53
C GLU A 621 30.25 -7.71 -1.02
N VAL A 622 31.13 -8.48 -0.36
CA VAL A 622 31.26 -9.92 -0.58
C VAL A 622 31.22 -10.62 0.76
N HIS A 623 30.21 -11.47 0.95
CA HIS A 623 29.92 -12.11 2.23
C HIS A 623 29.71 -13.61 2.08
N SER A 624 30.32 -14.42 2.95
CA SER A 624 30.09 -15.87 3.05
C SER A 624 30.27 -16.66 1.75
N CYS A 625 31.25 -16.29 0.90
CA CYS A 625 31.53 -16.96 -0.38
C CYS A 625 32.78 -17.87 -0.26
N ASP A 626 32.58 -19.13 0.14
CA ASP A 626 33.70 -20.05 0.50
C ASP A 626 34.65 -20.42 -0.64
N GLY A 627 34.19 -20.35 -1.90
CA GLY A 627 35.02 -20.62 -3.07
C GLY A 627 35.91 -19.45 -3.51
N MET A 628 35.69 -18.26 -2.94
CA MET A 628 36.34 -17.04 -3.40
C MET A 628 37.84 -17.07 -3.08
N GLU A 629 38.67 -17.10 -4.11
CA GLU A 629 40.14 -17.12 -4.00
C GLU A 629 40.73 -15.71 -4.16
N VAL A 630 40.20 -14.94 -5.13
CA VAL A 630 40.65 -13.58 -5.45
C VAL A 630 39.47 -12.69 -5.85
N ILE A 631 39.39 -11.42 -5.40
CA ILE A 631 38.30 -10.53 -5.83
C ILE A 631 38.47 -10.10 -7.30
N ILE A 632 39.67 -9.65 -7.69
CA ILE A 632 39.98 -9.18 -9.04
C ILE A 632 41.14 -9.99 -9.66
N ARG A 633 40.86 -10.73 -10.74
CA ARG A 633 41.86 -11.46 -11.54
C ARG A 633 42.54 -10.55 -12.57
N LYS A 634 43.79 -10.82 -12.92
CA LYS A 634 44.54 -10.03 -13.89
C LYS A 634 44.19 -10.42 -15.33
N GLY A 635 43.90 -9.44 -16.18
CA GLY A 635 43.79 -9.59 -17.64
C GLY A 635 45.12 -9.39 -18.39
N GLU A 636 45.12 -9.66 -19.69
CA GLU A 636 46.32 -9.62 -20.56
C GLU A 636 46.89 -8.21 -20.82
N GLU A 637 46.19 -7.13 -20.46
CA GLU A 637 46.59 -5.74 -20.74
C GLU A 637 47.48 -5.07 -19.66
N VAL A 638 48.26 -4.07 -20.08
CA VAL A 638 49.51 -3.61 -19.44
C VAL A 638 49.36 -2.35 -18.55
N ALA A 639 48.14 -1.89 -18.23
CA ALA A 639 47.97 -0.73 -17.34
C ALA A 639 46.90 -0.95 -16.25
N ASP A 640 47.32 -1.31 -15.04
CA ASP A 640 46.48 -1.47 -13.83
C ASP A 640 45.96 -0.12 -13.26
N LYS A 641 46.00 0.98 -14.03
CA LYS A 641 45.54 2.31 -13.59
C LYS A 641 44.02 2.43 -13.74
N GLY A 642 43.32 2.81 -12.67
CA GLY A 642 41.90 3.19 -12.72
C GLY A 642 40.89 2.11 -12.34
N VAL A 643 41.27 1.11 -11.54
CA VAL A 643 40.37 0.09 -11.00
C VAL A 643 39.54 0.66 -9.83
N LEU A 644 38.21 0.58 -9.92
CA LEU A 644 37.24 1.00 -8.88
C LEU A 644 37.52 2.40 -8.26
N PRO A 645 37.60 3.48 -9.07
CA PRO A 645 38.08 4.79 -8.64
C PRO A 645 37.16 5.52 -7.63
N ARG A 646 35.87 5.17 -7.60
CA ARG A 646 34.84 5.80 -6.76
C ARG A 646 34.36 4.94 -5.58
N LEU A 647 35.09 3.87 -5.26
CA LEU A 647 34.69 2.97 -4.18
C LEU A 647 34.72 3.71 -2.83
N GLU A 648 33.56 3.83 -2.19
CA GLU A 648 33.37 4.48 -0.88
C GLU A 648 33.35 3.45 0.25
N THR A 649 32.76 2.28 0.01
CA THR A 649 32.63 1.18 0.97
C THR A 649 33.10 -0.13 0.36
N LEU A 650 34.05 -0.77 1.02
CA LEU A 650 34.49 -2.13 0.73
C LEU A 650 34.26 -3.00 1.97
N ALA A 651 33.39 -4.01 1.86
CA ALA A 651 33.09 -4.95 2.93
C ALA A 651 33.32 -6.38 2.46
N LEU A 652 34.26 -7.07 3.11
CA LEU A 652 34.61 -8.47 2.84
C LEU A 652 34.42 -9.26 4.13
N SER A 653 33.61 -10.32 4.10
CA SER A 653 33.38 -11.10 5.32
C SER A 653 33.09 -12.57 5.09
N CYS A 654 33.54 -13.42 6.01
CA CYS A 654 33.37 -14.87 5.95
C CYS A 654 33.89 -15.45 4.62
N LEU A 655 35.13 -15.15 4.25
CA LEU A 655 35.76 -15.62 3.00
C LEU A 655 36.98 -16.49 3.33
N PRO A 656 36.80 -17.80 3.59
CA PRO A 656 37.86 -18.67 4.11
C PRO A 656 39.04 -18.87 3.16
N LYS A 657 38.81 -18.93 1.85
CA LYS A 657 39.85 -19.18 0.81
C LYS A 657 40.40 -17.92 0.16
N LEU A 658 39.93 -16.74 0.57
CA LEU A 658 40.33 -15.49 -0.08
C LEU A 658 41.80 -15.22 0.27
N THR A 659 42.68 -15.29 -0.72
CA THR A 659 44.13 -15.10 -0.52
C THR A 659 44.56 -13.66 -0.80
N ASN A 660 44.00 -13.05 -1.84
CA ASN A 660 44.38 -11.72 -2.31
C ASN A 660 43.14 -10.96 -2.82
N PHE A 661 43.08 -9.65 -2.61
CA PHE A 661 42.07 -8.84 -3.32
C PHE A 661 42.36 -8.75 -4.83
N TYR A 662 43.64 -8.64 -5.20
CA TYR A 662 44.12 -8.56 -6.58
C TYR A 662 45.21 -9.62 -6.82
N GLU A 663 45.10 -10.41 -7.88
CA GLU A 663 45.85 -11.67 -8.09
C GLU A 663 47.38 -11.59 -7.92
N ARG A 664 48.02 -10.45 -8.19
CA ARG A 664 49.48 -10.27 -8.01
C ARG A 664 49.87 -9.19 -6.99
N GLY A 665 48.97 -8.80 -6.09
CA GLY A 665 49.29 -7.85 -5.03
C GLY A 665 49.66 -6.45 -5.54
N CYS A 666 48.81 -5.85 -6.38
CA CYS A 666 49.03 -4.52 -6.96
C CYS A 666 48.36 -3.43 -6.10
N ILE A 667 49.11 -2.39 -5.73
CA ILE A 667 48.57 -1.25 -4.96
C ILE A 667 47.54 -0.51 -5.81
N LEU A 668 46.30 -0.43 -5.31
CA LEU A 668 45.23 0.31 -5.96
C LEU A 668 45.04 1.66 -5.28
N ASN A 669 44.78 2.69 -6.08
CA ASN A 669 44.52 4.03 -5.55
C ASN A 669 43.02 4.22 -5.30
N PHE A 670 42.55 3.79 -4.13
CA PHE A 670 41.17 4.01 -3.70
C PHE A 670 40.97 5.41 -3.11
N HIS A 671 40.97 6.45 -3.95
CA HIS A 671 40.89 7.82 -3.44
C HIS A 671 39.61 8.12 -2.62
N SER A 672 38.49 7.46 -2.94
CA SER A 672 37.16 7.75 -2.37
C SER A 672 36.78 6.87 -1.18
N LEU A 673 37.62 5.91 -0.79
CA LEU A 673 37.25 4.90 0.21
C LEU A 673 37.12 5.52 1.61
N GLU A 674 35.93 5.42 2.20
CA GLU A 674 35.60 5.91 3.54
C GLU A 674 35.45 4.77 4.55
N ILE A 675 34.90 3.63 4.13
CA ILE A 675 34.61 2.46 4.97
C ILE A 675 35.34 1.23 4.43
N PHE A 676 36.14 0.60 5.29
CA PHE A 676 36.76 -0.68 5.02
C PHE A 676 36.34 -1.70 6.09
N GLY A 677 35.67 -2.77 5.69
CA GLY A 677 35.21 -3.84 6.56
C GLY A 677 35.86 -5.17 6.19
N LEU A 678 36.45 -5.85 7.17
CA LEU A 678 37.04 -7.18 7.02
C LEU A 678 36.67 -8.06 8.22
N TRP A 679 36.02 -9.20 7.99
CA TRP A 679 35.69 -10.14 9.08
C TRP A 679 35.87 -11.59 8.65
N SER A 680 36.52 -12.41 9.44
CA SER A 680 36.60 -13.87 9.20
C SER A 680 37.16 -14.22 7.80
N CYS A 681 38.30 -13.63 7.44
CA CYS A 681 39.04 -13.90 6.20
C CYS A 681 40.47 -14.42 6.52
N PRO A 682 40.61 -15.69 6.98
CA PRO A 682 41.84 -16.19 7.59
C PRO A 682 43.03 -16.36 6.64
N GLU A 683 42.80 -16.64 5.37
CA GLU A 683 43.86 -16.85 4.36
C GLU A 683 44.24 -15.57 3.62
N LEU A 684 43.59 -14.44 3.91
CA LEU A 684 43.86 -13.18 3.24
C LEU A 684 45.24 -12.70 3.64
N LYS A 685 46.16 -12.67 2.68
CA LYS A 685 47.52 -12.19 2.87
C LYS A 685 47.65 -10.72 2.57
N TRP A 686 46.96 -10.24 1.53
CA TRP A 686 47.26 -8.94 0.97
C TRP A 686 46.01 -8.13 0.59
N VAL A 687 46.01 -6.85 1.00
CA VAL A 687 44.99 -5.84 0.66
C VAL A 687 45.61 -4.74 -0.21
N PRO A 688 44.85 -4.15 -1.15
CA PRO A 688 45.38 -3.25 -2.18
C PRO A 688 45.58 -1.80 -1.71
N LEU A 689 46.10 -1.63 -0.49
CA LEU A 689 46.30 -0.34 0.15
C LEU A 689 47.80 -0.02 0.29
N GLY A 690 48.26 1.04 -0.37
CA GLY A 690 49.58 1.63 -0.17
C GLY A 690 49.55 2.87 0.74
N PRO A 691 50.71 3.51 0.98
CA PRO A 691 50.84 4.68 1.86
C PRO A 691 49.89 5.83 1.50
N ASP A 692 49.74 6.09 0.19
CA ASP A 692 48.89 7.15 -0.35
C ASP A 692 47.49 6.69 -0.79
N SER A 693 47.18 5.38 -0.68
CA SER A 693 45.85 4.84 -1.00
C SER A 693 44.83 5.24 0.07
N ALA A 694 43.55 5.41 -0.28
CA ALA A 694 42.46 5.66 0.68
C ALA A 694 42.69 6.84 1.67
N PRO A 695 42.95 8.06 1.18
CA PRO A 695 43.16 9.23 2.05
C PRO A 695 41.91 9.63 2.84
N ASN A 696 40.71 9.29 2.35
CA ASN A 696 39.42 9.64 2.96
C ASN A 696 38.88 8.58 3.92
N LEU A 697 39.68 7.58 4.28
CA LEU A 697 39.25 6.47 5.14
C LEU A 697 38.94 6.97 6.55
N LYS A 698 37.73 6.69 7.03
CA LYS A 698 37.21 7.13 8.33
C LYS A 698 36.86 5.97 9.25
N TRP A 699 36.52 4.81 8.69
CA TRP A 699 36.06 3.66 9.46
C TRP A 699 36.69 2.37 8.97
N VAL A 700 37.33 1.65 9.89
CA VAL A 700 37.82 0.29 9.69
C VAL A 700 37.08 -0.63 10.65
N TYR A 701 36.31 -1.57 10.12
CA TYR A 701 35.54 -2.52 10.93
C TYR A 701 36.11 -3.94 10.79
N SER A 702 36.29 -4.61 11.93
CA SER A 702 36.61 -6.04 12.02
C SER A 702 36.17 -6.58 13.38
N SER A 703 36.11 -7.91 13.51
CA SER A 703 35.78 -8.60 14.76
C SER A 703 36.83 -8.26 15.84
N GLU A 704 38.11 -8.35 15.47
CA GLU A 704 39.28 -7.99 16.29
C GLU A 704 40.43 -7.49 15.41
N TRP A 705 41.23 -6.56 15.93
CA TRP A 705 42.38 -6.01 15.20
C TRP A 705 43.40 -7.10 14.79
N THR A 706 43.48 -8.19 15.56
CA THR A 706 44.33 -9.35 15.28
C THR A 706 44.04 -10.03 13.94
N GLU A 707 42.86 -9.82 13.33
CA GLU A 707 42.60 -10.29 11.97
C GLU A 707 43.36 -9.46 10.93
N LEU A 708 43.44 -8.14 11.12
CA LEU A 708 44.18 -7.24 10.25
C LEU A 708 45.70 -7.32 10.46
N GLU A 709 46.16 -7.74 11.65
CA GLU A 709 47.58 -7.95 11.93
C GLU A 709 48.22 -9.05 11.09
N LYS A 710 47.43 -10.02 10.62
CA LYS A 710 47.91 -11.17 9.82
C LYS A 710 48.21 -10.80 8.36
N LEU A 711 47.80 -9.61 7.92
CA LEU A 711 48.06 -9.12 6.57
C LEU A 711 49.56 -8.81 6.38
N GLU A 712 50.08 -9.16 5.20
CA GLU A 712 51.40 -8.78 4.71
C GLU A 712 51.36 -7.32 4.24
N TRP A 713 51.82 -6.40 5.09
CA TRP A 713 51.84 -4.97 4.81
C TRP A 713 53.07 -4.60 3.99
N ASN A 714 52.88 -4.00 2.81
CA ASN A 714 53.97 -3.45 2.00
C ASN A 714 54.66 -2.25 2.68
N ASP A 715 53.95 -1.54 3.57
CA ASP A 715 54.44 -0.38 4.31
C ASP A 715 53.73 -0.30 5.68
N GLU A 716 54.50 -0.30 6.78
CA GLU A 716 54.00 -0.22 8.16
C GLU A 716 53.25 1.09 8.48
N SER A 717 53.44 2.14 7.69
CA SER A 717 52.66 3.39 7.80
C SER A 717 51.19 3.17 7.45
N VAL A 718 50.87 2.23 6.55
CA VAL A 718 49.49 1.88 6.18
C VAL A 718 48.79 1.20 7.36
N LYS A 719 49.47 0.25 8.00
CA LYS A 719 48.98 -0.46 9.20
C LYS A 719 48.68 0.52 10.33
N SER A 720 49.62 1.41 10.64
CA SER A 720 49.48 2.43 11.69
C SER A 720 48.31 3.38 11.41
N ARG A 721 48.10 3.77 10.15
CA ARG A 721 46.98 4.62 9.74
C ARG A 721 45.63 3.91 9.89
N LEU A 722 45.55 2.62 9.56
CA LEU A 722 44.32 1.84 9.71
C LEU A 722 43.92 1.61 11.17
N GLN A 723 44.89 1.47 12.09
CA GLN A 723 44.62 1.37 13.53
C GLN A 723 43.88 2.58 14.09
N ASN A 724 44.23 3.79 13.63
CA ASN A 724 43.63 5.03 14.11
C ASN A 724 42.12 5.13 13.82
N TRP A 725 41.64 4.42 12.80
CA TRP A 725 40.24 4.41 12.37
C TRP A 725 39.51 3.11 12.71
N PHE A 726 40.16 2.21 13.47
CA PHE A 726 39.60 0.92 13.84
C PHE A 726 38.48 1.04 14.85
N ILE A 727 37.36 0.39 14.55
CA ILE A 727 36.23 0.24 15.45
C ILE A 727 35.91 -1.26 15.56
N LYS A 728 36.06 -1.80 16.78
CA LYS A 728 35.64 -3.17 17.10
C LYS A 728 34.11 -3.27 16.95
N ARG A 729 33.63 -4.18 16.11
CA ARG A 729 32.20 -4.42 15.87
C ARG A 729 31.84 -5.89 15.87
#